data_AF-A0A2E3KLU6-F1
#
_entry.id   AF-A0A2E3KLU6-F1
#
_cell.length_a   1.000
_cell.length_b   1.000
_cell.length_c   1.000
_cell.angle_alpha   90.00
_cell.angle_beta   90.00
_cell.angle_gamma   90.00
#
_symmetry.space_group_name_H-M   'P 1'
#
loop_
_entity.id
_entity.type
_entity.pdbx_description
1 polymer ?
#
loop_
_entity_poly.entity_id
_entity_poly.type
_entity_poly.pdbx_seq_one_letter_code
_entity_poly.pdbx_strand_id
1 'polypeptide(L)'
;MMVALWLVMMPVVTASAQVSGDLLPDPIGSSWLTRQLRTHVAPSVVEWIEIENAHEAYLDSFRILQEGELARYRVFLEESMAGIPDGQTIRKFIRKLDGLRDLIEVRDSVLFSEIEEILEEPKRASLARIRNLRALKRLSVAYGSSQSDRAVPLWSIIDDWEEDLPPERRTPILPVLIAYEADLVAALEAWRRAQDQMLIALTDELNRGGINRIESSNPDSEAMKAFQEALRVARLKTTNAAAAVSRVNERVVRSLQDVATPLDHRRIRTAHQQLLTKGVVSADPLRFVSTLERMLSVDDLDPSLREELLAAFMEYAAVDDRHVRMMIELIESEETPDRGRLESFSDVRDDLAGRFRQRLDRIAEDSGRSDLRTISRSGGLRDRDDESTRSSEDLSIVDQISAGRGGAGHFICGPISRRDLEDIVDGIDPESWQQAIIETIYEDYLQSWRTRVKPVEDACDRAQANVPRYDPSSPRSVSMDLDQLRESYRLASIAVAELETLDAEFFESLLSTCVEGQRDFIRRRACERSLAMLLRGTDALFRPRETAFIRPNIMSELEKIDLSAEESEEIARILNERTAGLLENGRQARDVRMDVEFENHRLNDEMSRRIAESNATSADYGLAFRDLSQRMAASHGEGMREWFDSESSFIDAIRTALGEKNRPLFEDIWKRASNPMVYRTGNDAGVLIDRALELDDLTDDQFVALSQVRDDHRSDWDAISGEMASVNEMLRGFGALSDEDSFESWRVLEQTFSRLEFERREIDMRALRRLSLYLRDVQRKRFPSLLDLEEASGG
;
A
#
# COMPACT_ATOMS: atom_id res chain seq x y z
N MET A 1 25.36 -13.37 10.08
CA MET A 1 24.96 -14.71 9.64
C MET A 1 23.77 -14.69 8.67
N MET A 2 22.66 -13.98 8.98
CA MET A 2 21.56 -13.69 8.04
C MET A 2 22.04 -13.02 6.73
N VAL A 3 23.06 -12.16 6.82
CA VAL A 3 23.66 -11.40 5.71
C VAL A 3 24.24 -12.27 4.59
N ALA A 4 24.75 -13.47 4.90
CA ALA A 4 25.39 -14.34 3.90
C ALA A 4 24.36 -15.08 3.02
N LEU A 5 23.25 -15.51 3.62
CA LEU A 5 22.15 -16.16 2.89
C LEU A 5 21.30 -15.12 2.13
N TRP A 6 21.12 -13.92 2.67
CA TRP A 6 20.42 -12.79 2.02
C TRP A 6 21.20 -12.15 0.86
N LEU A 7 22.53 -12.25 0.85
CA LEU A 7 23.34 -11.77 -0.29
C LEU A 7 23.39 -12.75 -1.45
N VAL A 8 23.21 -14.05 -1.17
CA VAL A 8 23.29 -15.13 -2.16
C VAL A 8 21.91 -15.52 -2.68
N MET A 9 20.88 -15.46 -1.82
CA MET A 9 19.52 -15.29 -2.32
C MET A 9 19.41 -13.83 -2.77
N MET A 10 19.75 -13.55 -4.04
CA MET A 10 19.15 -12.38 -4.69
C MET A 10 17.68 -12.38 -4.28
N PRO A 11 17.11 -11.24 -3.82
CA PRO A 11 15.73 -11.22 -3.36
C PRO A 11 14.93 -12.01 -4.39
N VAL A 12 14.38 -13.15 -3.96
CA VAL A 12 13.43 -13.91 -4.76
C VAL A 12 12.35 -12.89 -4.98
N VAL A 13 12.37 -12.29 -6.18
CA VAL A 13 11.65 -11.10 -6.64
C VAL A 13 10.54 -10.81 -5.66
N THR A 14 10.82 -9.96 -4.66
CA THR A 14 9.77 -9.61 -3.73
C THR A 14 8.76 -8.86 -4.56
N ALA A 15 7.50 -9.33 -4.56
CA ALA A 15 6.42 -8.74 -5.34
C ALA A 15 6.13 -7.31 -4.82
N SER A 16 7.02 -6.39 -5.14
CA SER A 16 6.76 -4.96 -5.15
C SER A 16 6.17 -4.64 -6.53
N ALA A 17 5.24 -3.70 -6.59
CA ALA A 17 4.40 -3.37 -7.75
C ALA A 17 5.15 -2.78 -8.97
N GLN A 18 6.42 -3.15 -9.15
CA GLN A 18 7.27 -2.71 -10.25
C GLN A 18 7.02 -3.57 -11.48
N VAL A 19 6.73 -2.91 -12.60
CA VAL A 19 6.48 -3.56 -13.90
C VAL A 19 7.77 -4.16 -14.47
N SER A 20 8.93 -3.64 -14.07
CA SER A 20 10.26 -4.05 -14.55
C SER A 20 11.04 -4.96 -13.58
N GLY A 21 10.55 -5.11 -12.34
CA GLY A 21 11.15 -5.88 -11.24
C GLY A 21 12.21 -5.11 -10.43
N ASP A 22 12.51 -5.58 -9.20
CA ASP A 22 13.31 -4.92 -8.15
C ASP A 22 14.73 -4.43 -8.56
N LEU A 23 15.25 -4.81 -9.74
CA LEU A 23 16.61 -4.46 -10.22
C LEU A 23 16.63 -3.52 -11.44
N LEU A 24 15.45 -3.18 -11.98
CA LEU A 24 15.28 -2.32 -13.14
C LEU A 24 14.25 -1.22 -12.84
N PRO A 25 14.48 0.02 -13.29
CA PRO A 25 13.52 1.09 -13.08
C PRO A 25 12.28 0.89 -13.95
N ASP A 26 11.12 1.25 -13.40
CA ASP A 26 9.88 1.37 -14.16
C ASP A 26 9.97 2.43 -15.26
N PRO A 27 9.13 2.34 -16.32
CA PRO A 27 9.05 3.38 -17.33
C PRO A 27 8.76 4.75 -16.72
N ILE A 28 9.09 5.81 -17.46
CA ILE A 28 8.62 7.16 -17.14
C ILE A 28 7.09 7.15 -17.26
N GLY A 29 6.38 7.19 -16.13
CA GLY A 29 4.91 7.28 -16.10
C GLY A 29 4.43 8.72 -16.29
N SER A 30 3.19 8.87 -16.72
CA SER A 30 2.54 10.15 -17.00
C SER A 30 2.51 11.06 -15.80
N SER A 31 2.18 10.53 -14.62
CA SER A 31 2.15 11.32 -13.39
C SER A 31 3.52 11.95 -13.09
N TRP A 32 4.59 11.15 -13.13
CA TRP A 32 5.95 11.63 -12.88
C TRP A 32 6.40 12.63 -13.96
N LEU A 33 6.19 12.32 -15.25
CA LEU A 33 6.60 13.20 -16.34
C LEU A 33 5.86 14.54 -16.28
N THR A 34 4.55 14.50 -16.02
CA THR A 34 3.73 15.70 -15.84
C THR A 34 4.25 16.56 -14.72
N ARG A 35 4.44 15.97 -13.54
CA ARG A 35 4.95 16.67 -12.37
C ARG A 35 6.25 17.39 -12.71
N GLN A 36 7.23 16.66 -13.23
CA GLN A 36 8.56 17.18 -13.49
C GLN A 36 8.59 18.28 -14.56
N LEU A 37 7.88 18.10 -15.68
CA LEU A 37 7.78 19.11 -16.72
C LEU A 37 7.01 20.34 -16.25
N ARG A 38 5.94 20.20 -15.47
CA ARG A 38 5.22 21.36 -14.91
C ARG A 38 6.11 22.16 -13.96
N THR A 39 6.75 21.47 -13.02
CA THR A 39 7.59 22.09 -11.97
C THR A 39 8.81 22.82 -12.54
N HIS A 40 9.44 22.28 -13.59
CA HIS A 40 10.73 22.80 -14.06
C HIS A 40 10.70 23.46 -15.44
N VAL A 41 9.78 23.08 -16.32
CA VAL A 41 9.76 23.52 -17.72
C VAL A 41 8.56 24.43 -18.01
N ALA A 42 7.40 24.15 -17.41
CA ALA A 42 6.11 24.78 -17.71
C ALA A 42 5.83 24.87 -19.24
N PRO A 43 5.65 23.71 -19.93
CA PRO A 43 5.28 23.72 -21.34
C PRO A 43 3.93 24.43 -21.56
N SER A 44 3.79 25.06 -22.72
CA SER A 44 2.53 25.61 -23.21
C SER A 44 1.55 24.49 -23.57
N VAL A 45 0.28 24.83 -23.78
CA VAL A 45 -0.76 23.86 -24.18
C VAL A 45 -0.37 23.10 -25.45
N VAL A 46 0.21 23.79 -26.45
CA VAL A 46 0.62 23.16 -27.72
C VAL A 46 1.81 22.23 -27.51
N GLU A 47 2.84 22.69 -26.80
CA GLU A 47 4.01 21.86 -26.44
C GLU A 47 3.56 20.61 -25.67
N TRP A 48 2.58 20.73 -24.76
CA TRP A 48 2.06 19.61 -23.99
C TRP A 48 1.42 18.52 -24.85
N ILE A 49 0.63 18.90 -25.86
CA ILE A 49 -0.02 17.93 -26.77
C ILE A 49 1.04 17.14 -27.52
N GLU A 50 2.10 17.80 -28.00
CA GLU A 50 3.20 17.13 -28.71
C GLU A 50 4.03 16.24 -27.77
N ILE A 51 4.29 16.70 -26.54
CA ILE A 51 4.99 15.91 -25.51
C ILE A 51 4.20 14.66 -25.15
N GLU A 52 2.87 14.75 -25.07
CA GLU A 52 2.01 13.60 -24.79
C GLU A 52 2.12 12.54 -25.90
N ASN A 53 2.09 12.95 -27.17
CA ASN A 53 2.30 12.02 -28.29
C ASN A 53 3.68 11.34 -28.26
N ALA A 54 4.74 12.09 -27.95
CA ALA A 54 6.09 11.53 -27.78
C ALA A 54 6.15 10.55 -26.59
N HIS A 55 5.47 10.87 -25.49
CA HIS A 55 5.40 10.02 -24.32
C HIS A 55 4.62 8.72 -24.57
N GLU A 56 3.53 8.77 -25.34
CA GLU A 56 2.81 7.58 -25.78
C GLU A 56 3.68 6.64 -26.62
N ALA A 57 4.41 7.19 -27.60
CA ALA A 57 5.37 6.43 -28.39
C ALA A 57 6.47 5.80 -27.53
N TYR A 58 6.93 6.51 -26.50
CA TYR A 58 7.87 5.98 -25.51
C TYR A 58 7.27 4.80 -24.74
N LEU A 59 6.04 4.92 -24.22
CA LEU A 59 5.37 3.85 -23.48
C LEU A 59 5.15 2.61 -24.35
N ASP A 60 4.76 2.78 -25.61
CA ASP A 60 4.65 1.68 -26.57
C ASP A 60 6.01 1.00 -26.82
N SER A 61 7.08 1.79 -26.96
CA SER A 61 8.44 1.24 -27.12
C SER A 61 8.90 0.45 -25.88
N PHE A 62 8.41 0.82 -24.71
CA PHE A 62 8.70 0.16 -23.44
C PHE A 62 7.85 -1.11 -23.27
N ARG A 63 6.59 -1.12 -23.70
CA ARG A 63 5.75 -2.33 -23.78
C ARG A 63 6.41 -3.40 -24.64
N ILE A 64 6.95 -3.02 -25.80
CA ILE A 64 7.73 -3.94 -26.66
C ILE A 64 8.97 -4.48 -25.92
N LEU A 65 9.65 -3.65 -25.12
CA LEU A 65 10.79 -4.08 -24.31
C LEU A 65 10.38 -5.08 -23.22
N GLN A 66 9.22 -4.86 -22.59
CA GLN A 66 8.63 -5.72 -21.56
C GLN A 66 8.28 -7.11 -22.11
N GLU A 67 7.59 -7.16 -23.24
CA GLU A 67 7.19 -8.40 -23.91
C GLU A 67 8.37 -9.13 -24.57
N GLY A 68 9.44 -8.39 -24.90
CA GLY A 68 10.64 -8.92 -25.56
C GLY A 68 11.78 -9.27 -24.60
N GLU A 69 12.72 -8.34 -24.43
CA GLU A 69 13.98 -8.61 -23.71
C GLU A 69 13.80 -8.80 -22.21
N LEU A 70 12.86 -8.08 -21.58
CA LEU A 70 12.58 -8.24 -20.15
C LEU A 70 11.95 -9.61 -19.86
N ALA A 71 11.01 -10.07 -20.70
CA ALA A 71 10.48 -11.43 -20.62
C ALA A 71 11.59 -12.48 -20.76
N ARG A 72 12.48 -12.35 -21.75
CA ARG A 72 13.65 -13.25 -21.91
C ARG A 72 14.60 -13.21 -20.72
N TYR A 73 14.76 -12.05 -20.10
CA TYR A 73 15.60 -11.90 -18.92
C TYR A 73 15.00 -12.60 -17.71
N ARG A 74 13.68 -12.50 -17.49
CA ARG A 74 12.99 -13.24 -16.43
C ARG A 74 13.15 -14.75 -16.55
N VAL A 75 12.90 -15.30 -17.74
CA VAL A 75 13.14 -16.74 -18.02
C VAL A 75 14.59 -17.11 -17.71
N PHE A 76 15.56 -16.27 -18.09
CA PHE A 76 16.96 -16.50 -17.73
C PHE A 76 17.21 -16.48 -16.21
N LEU A 77 16.57 -15.58 -15.45
CA LEU A 77 16.67 -15.57 -13.98
C LEU A 77 16.12 -16.87 -13.39
N GLU A 78 14.96 -17.31 -13.83
CA GLU A 78 14.33 -18.54 -13.37
C GLU A 78 15.21 -19.76 -13.67
N GLU A 79 15.67 -19.92 -14.91
CA GLU A 79 16.44 -21.08 -15.33
C GLU A 79 17.86 -21.12 -14.77
N SER A 80 18.50 -19.95 -14.63
CA SER A 80 19.94 -19.87 -14.37
C SER A 80 20.29 -19.36 -12.97
N MET A 81 19.39 -18.66 -12.30
CA MET A 81 19.63 -18.10 -10.95
C MET A 81 18.92 -18.89 -9.84
N ALA A 82 18.30 -20.02 -10.17
CA ALA A 82 17.79 -20.97 -9.17
C ALA A 82 18.97 -21.60 -8.38
N GLY A 83 19.00 -21.37 -7.07
CA GLY A 83 20.08 -21.85 -6.19
C GLY A 83 21.28 -20.91 -6.12
N ILE A 84 22.49 -21.46 -5.93
CA ILE A 84 23.74 -20.68 -5.90
C ILE A 84 24.34 -20.71 -7.32
N PRO A 85 24.25 -19.61 -8.10
CA PRO A 85 24.76 -19.58 -9.45
C PRO A 85 26.29 -19.59 -9.49
N ASP A 86 26.86 -20.22 -10.52
CA ASP A 86 28.31 -20.18 -10.74
C ASP A 86 28.81 -18.81 -11.23
N GLY A 87 30.13 -18.62 -11.25
CA GLY A 87 30.74 -17.36 -11.66
C GLY A 87 30.50 -16.97 -13.12
N GLN A 88 30.32 -17.94 -14.02
CA GLN A 88 30.00 -17.62 -15.41
C GLN A 88 28.57 -17.11 -15.54
N THR A 89 27.66 -17.71 -14.77
CA THR A 89 26.25 -17.38 -14.69
C THR A 89 26.05 -16.00 -14.10
N ILE A 90 26.73 -15.65 -13.00
CA ILE A 90 26.71 -14.29 -12.42
C ILE A 90 27.24 -13.25 -13.42
N ARG A 91 28.34 -13.53 -14.14
CA ARG A 91 28.84 -12.62 -15.18
C ARG A 91 27.88 -12.48 -16.36
N LYS A 92 27.16 -13.55 -16.72
CA LYS A 92 26.13 -13.52 -17.77
C LYS A 92 24.91 -12.72 -17.30
N PHE A 93 24.53 -12.89 -16.04
CA PHE A 93 23.49 -12.11 -15.37
C PHE A 93 23.78 -10.62 -15.39
N ILE A 94 24.97 -10.19 -14.91
CA ILE A 94 25.36 -8.78 -14.90
C ILE A 94 25.37 -8.21 -16.32
N ARG A 95 25.97 -8.92 -17.29
CA ARG A 95 25.97 -8.48 -18.69
C ARG A 95 24.56 -8.30 -19.28
N LYS A 96 23.63 -9.20 -18.98
CA LYS A 96 22.24 -9.09 -19.43
C LYS A 96 21.55 -7.91 -18.75
N LEU A 97 21.75 -7.75 -17.45
CA LEU A 97 21.16 -6.64 -16.68
C LEU A 97 21.68 -5.28 -17.16
N ASP A 98 22.98 -5.15 -17.40
CA ASP A 98 23.57 -3.93 -17.96
C ASP A 98 23.03 -3.64 -19.36
N GLY A 99 22.91 -4.65 -20.21
CA GLY A 99 22.29 -4.48 -21.53
C GLY A 99 20.85 -3.98 -21.46
N LEU A 100 20.06 -4.43 -20.47
CA LEU A 100 18.70 -3.92 -20.25
C LEU A 100 18.70 -2.48 -19.72
N ARG A 101 19.59 -2.16 -18.78
CA ARG A 101 19.75 -0.79 -18.26
C ARG A 101 20.09 0.18 -19.39
N ASP A 102 21.01 -0.20 -20.28
CA ASP A 102 21.39 0.60 -21.45
C ASP A 102 20.20 0.77 -22.41
N LEU A 103 19.43 -0.29 -22.66
CA LEU A 103 18.22 -0.21 -23.51
C LEU A 103 17.14 0.70 -22.95
N ILE A 104 16.98 0.75 -21.62
CA ILE A 104 16.06 1.67 -20.94
C ILE A 104 16.59 3.10 -21.02
N GLU A 105 17.88 3.31 -20.74
CA GLU A 105 18.52 4.62 -20.82
C GLU A 105 18.45 5.22 -22.23
N VAL A 106 18.65 4.41 -23.27
CA VAL A 106 18.49 4.84 -24.67
C VAL A 106 17.05 5.30 -24.94
N ARG A 107 16.04 4.55 -24.50
CA ARG A 107 14.63 4.94 -24.68
C ARG A 107 14.28 6.24 -23.95
N ASP A 108 14.73 6.38 -22.70
CA ASP A 108 14.57 7.62 -21.94
C ASP A 108 15.24 8.79 -22.66
N SER A 109 16.44 8.57 -23.22
CA SER A 109 17.18 9.60 -23.96
C SER A 109 16.45 10.02 -25.23
N VAL A 110 15.85 9.08 -25.97
CA VAL A 110 15.02 9.37 -27.15
C VAL A 110 13.83 10.23 -26.77
N LEU A 111 13.06 9.84 -25.75
CA LEU A 111 11.93 10.63 -25.25
C LEU A 111 12.36 12.05 -24.90
N PHE A 112 13.43 12.22 -24.11
CA PHE A 112 13.88 13.56 -23.75
C PHE A 112 14.47 14.33 -24.92
N SER A 113 14.93 13.68 -26.00
CA SER A 113 15.40 14.38 -27.20
C SER A 113 14.21 14.93 -27.99
N GLU A 114 13.15 14.13 -28.13
CA GLU A 114 11.90 14.56 -28.75
C GLU A 114 11.25 15.72 -27.97
N ILE A 115 11.20 15.63 -26.63
CA ILE A 115 10.72 16.74 -25.79
C ILE A 115 11.59 18.00 -25.98
N GLU A 116 12.91 17.87 -26.10
CA GLU A 116 13.79 19.02 -26.31
C GLU A 116 13.52 19.71 -27.66
N GLU A 117 13.19 18.95 -28.70
CA GLU A 117 12.83 19.47 -30.03
C GLU A 117 11.49 20.22 -30.02
N ILE A 118 10.53 19.76 -29.21
CA ILE A 118 9.21 20.39 -29.04
C ILE A 118 9.32 21.72 -28.27
N LEU A 119 10.19 21.77 -27.26
CA LEU A 119 10.30 22.92 -26.36
C LEU A 119 10.97 24.13 -27.01
N GLU A 120 10.46 25.32 -26.68
CA GLU A 120 11.12 26.59 -26.99
C GLU A 120 12.50 26.72 -26.31
N GLU A 121 13.45 27.40 -26.97
CA GLU A 121 14.85 27.54 -26.56
C GLU A 121 15.10 27.88 -25.07
N PRO A 122 14.40 28.85 -24.43
CA PRO A 122 14.65 29.16 -23.03
C PRO A 122 14.24 28.04 -22.06
N LYS A 123 13.33 27.14 -22.46
CA LYS A 123 12.82 26.04 -21.63
C LYS A 123 13.69 24.79 -21.70
N ARG A 124 14.50 24.64 -22.76
CA ARG A 124 15.37 23.46 -22.97
C ARG A 124 16.39 23.26 -21.86
N ALA A 125 16.91 24.36 -21.30
CA ALA A 125 17.89 24.30 -20.20
C ALA A 125 17.34 23.58 -18.96
N SER A 126 16.05 23.73 -18.66
CA SER A 126 15.40 23.06 -17.53
C SER A 126 15.26 21.54 -17.71
N LEU A 127 15.28 21.05 -18.95
CA LEU A 127 15.14 19.63 -19.24
C LEU A 127 16.36 18.81 -18.77
N ALA A 128 17.54 19.43 -18.70
CA ALA A 128 18.75 18.80 -18.18
C ALA A 128 18.56 18.31 -16.73
N ARG A 129 17.80 19.05 -15.94
CA ARG A 129 17.47 18.67 -14.56
C ARG A 129 16.58 17.44 -14.50
N ILE A 130 15.51 17.42 -15.30
CA ILE A 130 14.58 16.28 -15.37
C ILE A 130 15.32 15.00 -15.81
N ARG A 131 16.27 15.13 -16.74
CA ARG A 131 17.16 14.03 -17.14
C ARG A 131 17.97 13.49 -15.96
N ASN A 132 18.52 14.38 -15.11
CA ASN A 132 19.25 13.96 -13.90
C ASN A 132 18.32 13.27 -12.90
N LEU A 133 17.16 13.82 -12.60
CA LEU A 133 16.18 13.21 -11.67
C LEU A 133 15.75 11.82 -12.15
N ARG A 134 15.52 11.65 -13.46
CA ARG A 134 15.28 10.32 -14.04
C ARG A 134 16.48 9.39 -13.86
N ALA A 135 17.69 9.85 -14.16
CA ALA A 135 18.90 9.06 -13.99
C ALA A 135 19.10 8.61 -12.53
N LEU A 136 18.83 9.49 -11.56
CA LEU A 136 18.85 9.18 -10.13
C LEU A 136 17.85 8.07 -9.77
N LYS A 137 16.61 8.14 -10.30
CA LYS A 137 15.62 7.08 -10.13
C LYS A 137 16.13 5.74 -10.68
N ARG A 138 16.73 5.73 -11.89
CA ARG A 138 17.33 4.52 -12.49
C ARG A 138 18.47 3.93 -11.67
N LEU A 139 19.33 4.78 -11.13
CA LEU A 139 20.56 4.38 -10.43
C LEU A 139 20.34 4.07 -8.94
N SER A 140 19.21 4.46 -8.37
CA SER A 140 18.84 4.16 -6.98
C SER A 140 18.53 2.67 -6.74
N VAL A 141 18.31 1.91 -7.82
CA VAL A 141 18.02 0.48 -7.76
C VAL A 141 19.28 -0.31 -7.45
N ALA A 142 19.25 -1.11 -6.37
CA ALA A 142 20.43 -1.78 -5.82
C ALA A 142 20.16 -3.25 -5.52
N TYR A 143 21.21 -4.09 -5.61
CA TYR A 143 21.12 -5.48 -5.15
C TYR A 143 20.83 -5.52 -3.64
N GLY A 144 19.93 -6.43 -3.24
CA GLY A 144 19.36 -6.63 -1.90
C GLY A 144 20.35 -6.58 -0.72
N SER A 145 20.86 -5.39 -0.44
CA SER A 145 21.84 -5.14 0.60
C SER A 145 21.14 -4.87 1.92
N SER A 146 21.70 -5.46 2.98
CA SER A 146 21.47 -5.00 4.35
C SER A 146 21.68 -3.49 4.40
N GLN A 147 20.87 -2.78 5.20
CA GLN A 147 20.91 -1.32 5.30
C GLN A 147 22.32 -0.73 5.59
N SER A 148 23.30 -1.55 6.01
CA SER A 148 24.71 -1.17 6.20
C SER A 148 25.48 -0.77 4.95
N ASP A 149 25.15 -1.29 3.79
CA ASP A 149 25.97 -1.12 2.59
C ASP A 149 25.27 -0.27 1.51
N ARG A 150 24.12 0.32 1.87
CA ARG A 150 23.31 1.15 0.97
C ARG A 150 23.91 2.54 0.87
N ALA A 151 24.25 2.94 -0.36
CA ALA A 151 24.32 4.34 -0.70
C ALA A 151 22.88 4.87 -0.70
N VAL A 152 22.45 5.52 0.38
CA VAL A 152 21.10 6.08 0.42
C VAL A 152 21.18 7.54 -0.02
N PRO A 153 20.72 7.88 -1.23
CA PRO A 153 20.72 9.27 -1.67
C PRO A 153 19.67 10.08 -0.91
N LEU A 154 19.92 11.38 -0.73
CA LEU A 154 18.92 12.32 -0.19
C LEU A 154 17.92 12.81 -1.23
N TRP A 155 18.15 12.53 -2.51
CA TRP A 155 17.40 13.16 -3.61
C TRP A 155 15.89 13.00 -3.48
N SER A 156 15.37 11.85 -3.03
CA SER A 156 13.92 11.64 -2.94
C SER A 156 13.30 12.57 -1.89
N ILE A 157 13.97 12.73 -0.75
CA ILE A 157 13.54 13.61 0.33
C ILE A 157 13.66 15.08 -0.11
N ILE A 158 14.67 15.40 -0.91
CA ILE A 158 14.87 16.73 -1.47
C ILE A 158 13.84 17.05 -2.57
N ASP A 159 13.48 16.08 -3.43
CA ASP A 159 12.43 16.20 -4.47
C ASP A 159 11.08 16.49 -3.79
N ASP A 160 10.72 15.68 -2.79
CA ASP A 160 9.47 15.87 -2.02
C ASP A 160 9.46 17.22 -1.28
N TRP A 161 10.58 17.61 -0.64
CA TRP A 161 10.68 18.91 0.03
C TRP A 161 10.57 20.09 -0.93
N GLU A 162 11.20 20.01 -2.10
CA GLU A 162 11.16 21.09 -3.08
C GLU A 162 9.77 21.27 -3.68
N GLU A 163 9.00 20.19 -3.81
CA GLU A 163 7.62 20.20 -4.29
C GLU A 163 6.75 21.18 -3.48
N ASP A 164 6.92 21.18 -2.15
CA ASP A 164 6.20 22.04 -1.21
C ASP A 164 6.69 23.50 -1.17
N LEU A 165 7.74 23.86 -1.91
CA LEU A 165 8.32 25.19 -1.86
C LEU A 165 7.72 26.16 -2.89
N PRO A 166 7.39 27.40 -2.46
CA PRO A 166 6.98 28.44 -3.39
C PRO A 166 8.08 28.81 -4.40
N PRO A 167 7.74 29.25 -5.63
CA PRO A 167 8.71 29.54 -6.69
C PRO A 167 9.80 30.52 -6.25
N GLU A 168 9.43 31.47 -5.40
CA GLU A 168 10.32 32.48 -4.81
C GLU A 168 11.41 31.87 -3.94
N ARG A 169 11.10 30.81 -3.20
CA ARG A 169 12.05 30.05 -2.37
C ARG A 169 12.81 28.99 -3.17
N ARG A 170 12.21 28.46 -4.24
CA ARG A 170 12.82 27.47 -5.13
C ARG A 170 13.96 28.05 -5.98
N THR A 171 13.78 29.28 -6.46
CA THR A 171 14.76 29.95 -7.33
C THR A 171 16.20 29.99 -6.76
N PRO A 172 16.46 30.41 -5.51
CA PRO A 172 17.81 30.45 -4.95
C PRO A 172 18.43 29.08 -4.68
N ILE A 173 17.63 28.03 -4.45
CA ILE A 173 18.14 26.68 -4.14
C ILE A 173 18.42 25.87 -5.42
N LEU A 174 17.76 26.19 -6.53
CA LEU A 174 17.81 25.44 -7.77
C LEU A 174 19.24 25.18 -8.30
N PRO A 175 20.17 26.15 -8.31
CA PRO A 175 21.54 25.89 -8.76
C PRO A 175 22.30 24.87 -7.89
N VAL A 176 22.01 24.87 -6.58
CA VAL A 176 22.60 23.92 -5.63
C VAL A 176 22.08 22.52 -5.88
N LEU A 177 20.76 22.38 -6.14
CA LEU A 177 20.13 21.10 -6.43
C LEU A 177 20.61 20.51 -7.76
N ILE A 178 20.67 21.31 -8.83
CA ILE A 178 21.17 20.85 -10.14
C ILE A 178 22.62 20.32 -10.03
N ALA A 179 23.48 21.04 -9.30
CA ALA A 179 24.87 20.60 -9.09
C ALA A 179 24.94 19.31 -8.26
N TYR A 180 24.13 19.22 -7.19
CA TYR A 180 24.02 18.01 -6.37
C TYR A 180 23.56 16.80 -7.18
N GLU A 181 22.51 16.95 -7.98
CA GLU A 181 21.94 15.87 -8.79
C GLU A 181 22.96 15.34 -9.80
N ALA A 182 23.68 16.22 -10.49
CA ALA A 182 24.73 15.82 -11.45
C ALA A 182 25.88 15.06 -10.77
N ASP A 183 26.37 15.56 -9.63
CA ASP A 183 27.41 14.90 -8.83
C ASP A 183 26.93 13.54 -8.29
N LEU A 184 25.66 13.47 -7.90
CA LEU A 184 25.05 12.27 -7.33
C LEU A 184 24.83 11.19 -8.38
N VAL A 185 24.41 11.53 -9.60
CA VAL A 185 24.34 10.60 -10.73
C VAL A 185 25.69 9.93 -10.94
N ALA A 186 26.77 10.71 -11.02
CA ALA A 186 28.12 10.17 -11.19
C ALA A 186 28.56 9.27 -10.02
N ALA A 187 28.23 9.66 -8.78
CA ALA A 187 28.54 8.87 -7.59
C ALA A 187 27.76 7.54 -7.53
N LEU A 188 26.48 7.55 -7.90
CA LEU A 188 25.63 6.36 -7.93
C LEU A 188 26.04 5.41 -9.06
N GLU A 189 26.46 5.91 -10.22
CA GLU A 189 27.03 5.06 -11.27
C GLU A 189 28.28 4.33 -10.80
N ALA A 190 29.19 5.05 -10.13
CA ALA A 190 30.41 4.46 -9.58
C ALA A 190 30.08 3.40 -8.52
N TRP A 191 29.08 3.67 -7.67
CA TRP A 191 28.60 2.71 -6.67
C TRP A 191 27.96 1.48 -7.30
N ARG A 192 27.09 1.64 -8.31
CA ARG A 192 26.49 0.53 -9.06
C ARG A 192 27.55 -0.37 -9.67
N ARG A 193 28.52 0.20 -10.39
CA ARG A 193 29.66 -0.55 -10.96
C ARG A 193 30.45 -1.28 -9.88
N ALA A 194 30.62 -0.67 -8.70
CA ALA A 194 31.29 -1.32 -7.58
C ALA A 194 30.48 -2.52 -7.05
N GLN A 195 29.14 -2.44 -7.03
CA GLN A 195 28.28 -3.58 -6.66
C GLN A 195 28.35 -4.72 -7.68
N ASP A 196 28.31 -4.41 -8.97
CA ASP A 196 28.48 -5.40 -10.04
C ASP A 196 29.83 -6.13 -9.89
N GLN A 197 30.90 -5.36 -9.65
CA GLN A 197 32.24 -5.91 -9.40
C GLN A 197 32.32 -6.72 -8.10
N MET A 198 31.58 -6.34 -7.05
CA MET A 198 31.53 -7.08 -5.79
C MET A 198 30.96 -8.48 -6.01
N LEU A 199 29.86 -8.62 -6.77
CA LEU A 199 29.27 -9.92 -7.09
C LEU A 199 30.23 -10.81 -7.88
N ILE A 200 30.95 -10.24 -8.85
CA ILE A 200 31.97 -10.94 -9.62
C ILE A 200 33.13 -11.39 -8.72
N ALA A 201 33.66 -10.47 -7.91
CA ALA A 201 34.79 -10.74 -7.03
C ALA A 201 34.45 -11.80 -5.98
N LEU A 202 33.28 -11.70 -5.35
CA LEU A 202 32.77 -12.70 -4.40
C LEU A 202 32.77 -14.08 -5.02
N THR A 203 32.26 -14.20 -6.25
CA THR A 203 32.20 -15.50 -6.93
C THR A 203 33.58 -16.03 -7.29
N ASP A 204 34.50 -15.15 -7.71
CA ASP A 204 35.87 -15.55 -8.01
C ASP A 204 36.64 -16.02 -6.78
N GLU A 205 36.41 -15.40 -5.61
CA GLU A 205 36.99 -15.86 -4.35
C GLU A 205 36.40 -17.20 -3.92
N LEU A 206 35.08 -17.40 -4.06
CA LEU A 206 34.44 -18.69 -3.73
C LEU A 206 34.98 -19.83 -4.59
N ASN A 207 35.10 -19.59 -5.90
CA ASN A 207 35.71 -20.55 -6.82
C ASN A 207 37.17 -20.84 -6.45
N ARG A 208 37.95 -19.83 -6.06
CA ARG A 208 39.34 -20.02 -5.60
C ARG A 208 39.43 -20.83 -4.30
N GLY A 209 38.46 -20.66 -3.41
CA GLY A 209 38.31 -21.47 -2.19
C GLY A 209 37.81 -22.90 -2.44
N GLY A 210 37.48 -23.28 -3.69
CA GLY A 210 36.87 -24.56 -4.03
C GLY A 210 35.43 -24.71 -3.55
N ILE A 211 34.78 -23.60 -3.20
CA ILE A 211 33.43 -23.56 -2.65
C ILE A 211 32.45 -23.42 -3.82
N ASN A 212 32.03 -24.57 -4.36
CA ASN A 212 31.05 -24.61 -5.45
C ASN A 212 29.59 -24.65 -4.92
N ARG A 213 29.40 -24.88 -3.62
CA ARG A 213 28.09 -24.88 -2.95
C ARG A 213 28.28 -24.54 -1.47
N ILE A 214 27.46 -23.63 -0.95
CA ILE A 214 27.43 -23.28 0.47
C ILE A 214 26.34 -24.12 1.12
N GLU A 215 26.71 -25.10 1.95
CA GLU A 215 25.76 -25.81 2.80
C GLU A 215 25.42 -24.91 4.01
N SER A 216 24.15 -24.53 4.14
CA SER A 216 23.68 -23.53 5.12
C SER A 216 23.61 -24.03 6.56
N SER A 217 23.92 -25.30 6.82
CA SER A 217 23.66 -25.99 8.08
C SER A 217 24.73 -25.78 9.16
N ASN A 218 25.92 -25.25 8.83
CA ASN A 218 26.99 -25.05 9.82
C ASN A 218 27.72 -23.69 9.66
N PRO A 219 27.43 -22.69 10.51
CA PRO A 219 28.03 -21.36 10.43
C PRO A 219 29.51 -21.30 10.80
N ASP A 220 30.04 -22.32 11.49
CA ASP A 220 31.45 -22.40 11.86
C ASP A 220 32.32 -23.11 10.82
N SER A 221 31.72 -23.57 9.71
CA SER A 221 32.45 -24.24 8.64
C SER A 221 33.54 -23.34 8.04
N GLU A 222 34.67 -23.95 7.65
CA GLU A 222 35.74 -23.22 6.96
C GLU A 222 35.25 -22.56 5.67
N ALA A 223 34.28 -23.17 4.99
CA ALA A 223 33.63 -22.61 3.81
C ALA A 223 32.87 -21.30 4.13
N MET A 224 32.16 -21.24 5.27
CA MET A 224 31.47 -20.03 5.70
C MET A 224 32.45 -18.92 6.09
N LYS A 225 33.56 -19.25 6.76
CA LYS A 225 34.62 -18.28 7.10
C LYS A 225 35.30 -17.72 5.85
N ALA A 226 35.60 -18.58 4.88
CA ALA A 226 36.13 -18.18 3.58
C ALA A 226 35.14 -17.31 2.79
N PHE A 227 33.84 -17.65 2.83
CA PHE A 227 32.79 -16.80 2.26
C PHE A 227 32.72 -15.43 2.92
N GLN A 228 32.77 -15.35 4.26
CA GLN A 228 32.74 -14.08 4.98
C GLN A 228 33.95 -13.21 4.63
N GLU A 229 35.14 -13.80 4.52
CA GLU A 229 36.35 -13.08 4.13
C GLU A 229 36.30 -12.62 2.68
N ALA A 230 35.84 -13.47 1.76
CA ALA A 230 35.59 -13.12 0.37
C ALA A 230 34.61 -11.96 0.24
N LEU A 231 33.51 -12.01 0.99
CA LEU A 231 32.51 -10.95 1.05
C LEU A 231 33.10 -9.66 1.63
N ARG A 232 33.90 -9.73 2.69
CA ARG A 232 34.58 -8.57 3.29
C ARG A 232 35.50 -7.88 2.28
N VAL A 233 36.32 -8.65 1.57
CA VAL A 233 37.23 -8.14 0.53
C VAL A 233 36.45 -7.53 -0.63
N ALA A 234 35.38 -8.19 -1.08
CA ALA A 234 34.53 -7.70 -2.16
C ALA A 234 33.80 -6.40 -1.77
N ARG A 235 33.35 -6.29 -0.51
CA ARG A 235 32.62 -5.13 0.02
C ARG A 235 33.44 -3.85 0.14
N LEU A 236 34.76 -3.94 0.32
CA LEU A 236 35.60 -2.76 0.51
C LEU A 236 35.44 -1.74 -0.64
N LYS A 237 35.30 -2.22 -1.88
CA LYS A 237 35.07 -1.36 -3.05
C LYS A 237 33.69 -0.69 -3.02
N THR A 238 32.64 -1.42 -2.65
CA THR A 238 31.28 -0.87 -2.53
C THR A 238 31.18 0.15 -1.41
N THR A 239 31.85 -0.09 -0.28
CA THR A 239 31.87 0.86 0.86
C THR A 239 32.52 2.18 0.47
N ASN A 240 33.66 2.15 -0.24
CA ASN A 240 34.32 3.36 -0.71
C ASN A 240 33.46 4.17 -1.70
N ALA A 241 32.71 3.48 -2.57
CA ALA A 241 31.80 4.14 -3.51
C ALA A 241 30.53 4.68 -2.80
N ALA A 242 29.99 3.97 -1.82
CA ALA A 242 28.90 4.45 -0.98
C ALA A 242 29.29 5.69 -0.15
N ALA A 243 30.54 5.74 0.32
CA ALA A 243 31.09 6.93 0.97
C ALA A 243 31.17 8.14 0.02
N ALA A 244 31.33 7.92 -1.30
CA ALA A 244 31.25 9.02 -2.27
C ALA A 244 29.85 9.63 -2.34
N VAL A 245 28.80 8.79 -2.34
CA VAL A 245 27.40 9.25 -2.26
C VAL A 245 27.15 10.03 -0.96
N SER A 246 27.65 9.51 0.17
CA SER A 246 27.51 10.19 1.46
C SER A 246 28.20 11.56 1.48
N ARG A 247 29.39 11.69 0.86
CA ARG A 247 30.08 12.99 0.71
C ARG A 247 29.31 13.98 -0.17
N VAL A 248 28.62 13.50 -1.21
CA VAL A 248 27.77 14.33 -2.06
C VAL A 248 26.53 14.80 -1.28
N ASN A 249 25.90 13.92 -0.51
CA ASN A 249 24.81 14.26 0.43
C ASN A 249 25.25 15.31 1.47
N GLU A 250 26.40 15.12 2.10
CA GLU A 250 26.91 16.06 3.09
C GLU A 250 27.21 17.44 2.47
N ARG A 251 27.71 17.47 1.23
CA ARG A 251 27.97 18.71 0.50
C ARG A 251 26.66 19.46 0.23
N VAL A 252 25.60 18.79 -0.23
CA VAL A 252 24.32 19.48 -0.48
C VAL A 252 23.68 19.99 0.80
N VAL A 253 23.73 19.23 1.90
CA VAL A 253 23.24 19.70 3.20
C VAL A 253 23.96 20.98 3.62
N ARG A 254 25.30 21.01 3.50
CA ARG A 254 26.08 22.22 3.79
C ARG A 254 25.75 23.39 2.86
N SER A 255 25.60 23.14 1.56
CA SER A 255 25.24 24.18 0.61
C SER A 255 23.83 24.74 0.85
N LEU A 256 22.88 23.91 1.27
CA LEU A 256 21.52 24.32 1.58
C LEU A 256 21.41 25.16 2.86
N GLN A 257 22.38 25.06 3.78
CA GLN A 257 22.41 25.86 5.01
C GLN A 257 22.32 27.38 4.75
N ASP A 258 22.91 27.84 3.65
CA ASP A 258 22.99 29.27 3.33
C ASP A 258 21.80 29.79 2.50
N VAL A 259 21.01 28.88 1.89
CA VAL A 259 19.96 29.23 0.93
C VAL A 259 18.55 28.76 1.32
N ALA A 260 18.43 27.73 2.17
CA ALA A 260 17.17 27.25 2.70
C ALA A 260 16.84 27.95 4.03
N THR A 261 15.56 27.90 4.44
CA THR A 261 15.22 28.37 5.79
C THR A 261 15.86 27.45 6.84
N PRO A 262 16.11 27.93 8.07
CA PRO A 262 16.70 27.08 9.09
C PRO A 262 15.90 25.80 9.40
N LEU A 263 14.57 25.86 9.30
CA LEU A 263 13.68 24.71 9.49
C LEU A 263 13.83 23.71 8.35
N ASP A 264 13.78 24.19 7.11
CA ASP A 264 13.94 23.36 5.91
C ASP A 264 15.29 22.64 5.90
N HIS A 265 16.38 23.40 6.12
CA HIS A 265 17.72 22.83 6.22
C HIS A 265 17.79 21.76 7.31
N ARG A 266 17.14 21.99 8.45
CA ARG A 266 17.11 21.03 9.55
C ARG A 266 16.31 19.77 9.20
N ARG A 267 15.18 19.87 8.50
CA ARG A 267 14.41 18.72 8.01
C ARG A 267 15.27 17.83 7.14
N ILE A 268 15.91 18.40 6.11
CA ILE A 268 16.78 17.67 5.17
C ILE A 268 17.97 17.04 5.90
N ARG A 269 18.58 17.79 6.83
CA ARG A 269 19.68 17.28 7.65
C ARG A 269 19.26 16.15 8.58
N THR A 270 18.07 16.23 9.16
CA THR A 270 17.52 15.21 10.06
C THR A 270 17.21 13.93 9.30
N ALA A 271 16.63 14.04 8.11
CA ALA A 271 16.48 12.95 7.16
C ALA A 271 17.84 12.29 6.83
N HIS A 272 18.86 13.10 6.52
CA HIS A 272 20.22 12.58 6.31
C HIS A 272 20.77 11.78 7.49
N GLN A 273 20.55 12.26 8.71
CA GLN A 273 20.96 11.54 9.92
C GLN A 273 20.22 10.21 10.11
N GLN A 274 18.92 10.17 9.86
CA GLN A 274 18.15 8.92 9.92
C GLN A 274 18.70 7.90 8.93
N LEU A 275 19.02 8.34 7.72
CA LEU A 275 19.60 7.47 6.70
C LEU A 275 20.97 6.93 7.12
N LEU A 276 21.84 7.78 7.68
CA LEU A 276 23.17 7.37 8.17
C LEU A 276 23.09 6.42 9.38
N THR A 277 22.17 6.68 10.31
CA THR A 277 22.03 5.91 11.57
C THR A 277 21.08 4.72 11.45
N LYS A 278 20.42 4.53 10.30
CA LYS A 278 19.42 3.48 10.05
C LYS A 278 18.27 3.50 11.06
N GLY A 279 17.89 4.70 11.49
CA GLY A 279 16.84 4.90 12.49
C GLY A 279 17.19 4.44 13.92
N VAL A 280 18.44 4.02 14.19
CA VAL A 280 18.88 3.71 15.56
C VAL A 280 18.83 4.97 16.45
N VAL A 281 19.08 6.13 15.85
CA VAL A 281 18.98 7.41 16.53
C VAL A 281 17.76 8.15 16.02
N SER A 282 16.89 8.60 16.93
CA SER A 282 15.69 9.33 16.57
C SER A 282 16.04 10.59 15.75
N ALA A 283 15.33 10.80 14.63
CA ALA A 283 15.40 12.06 13.87
C ALA A 283 15.05 13.26 14.74
N ASP A 284 13.94 13.10 15.44
CA ASP A 284 13.27 14.13 16.21
C ASP A 284 13.04 13.61 17.63
N PRO A 285 14.09 13.64 18.48
CA PRO A 285 14.00 13.19 19.85
C PRO A 285 12.87 13.92 20.56
N LEU A 286 11.99 13.16 21.21
CA LEU A 286 10.76 13.67 21.84
C LEU A 286 9.88 14.55 20.92
N ARG A 287 9.97 14.41 19.59
CA ARG A 287 9.18 15.15 18.59
C ARG A 287 9.30 16.68 18.70
N PHE A 288 10.47 17.17 19.11
CA PHE A 288 10.69 18.60 19.33
C PHE A 288 10.47 19.43 18.06
N VAL A 289 11.08 19.05 16.94
CA VAL A 289 11.01 19.77 15.66
C VAL A 289 9.58 19.73 15.12
N SER A 290 8.92 18.58 15.11
CA SER A 290 7.52 18.46 14.69
C SER A 290 6.58 19.30 15.55
N THR A 291 6.80 19.35 16.87
CA THR A 291 5.98 20.18 17.78
C THR A 291 6.15 21.65 17.46
N LEU A 292 7.39 22.11 17.28
CA LEU A 292 7.69 23.49 16.93
C LEU A 292 7.10 23.88 15.57
N GLU A 293 7.24 23.03 14.55
CA GLU A 293 6.67 23.29 13.22
C GLU A 293 5.18 23.50 13.30
N ARG A 294 4.46 22.64 14.03
CA ARG A 294 3.02 22.80 14.25
C ARG A 294 2.69 24.11 14.97
N MET A 295 3.50 24.52 15.95
CA MET A 295 3.34 25.82 16.61
C MET A 295 3.55 26.99 15.65
N LEU A 296 4.51 26.87 14.72
CA LEU A 296 4.81 27.89 13.70
C LEU A 296 3.77 27.94 12.57
N SER A 297 3.08 26.83 12.33
CA SER A 297 1.96 26.72 11.37
C SER A 297 0.63 27.22 11.92
N VAL A 298 0.54 27.59 13.21
CA VAL A 298 -0.68 28.17 13.77
C VAL A 298 -0.96 29.52 13.10
N ASP A 299 -2.19 29.66 12.59
CA ASP A 299 -2.66 30.90 12.00
C ASP A 299 -2.62 32.08 12.99
N ASP A 300 -2.35 33.27 12.46
CA ASP A 300 -2.27 34.52 13.22
C ASP A 300 -1.27 34.47 14.40
N LEU A 301 -0.17 33.74 14.24
CA LEU A 301 0.90 33.72 15.23
C LEU A 301 1.56 35.11 15.34
N ASP A 302 1.55 35.67 16.56
CA ASP A 302 2.16 36.98 16.82
C ASP A 302 3.63 37.00 16.36
N PRO A 303 4.09 38.05 15.65
CA PRO A 303 5.46 38.11 15.13
C PRO A 303 6.54 37.93 16.20
N SER A 304 6.33 38.47 17.41
CA SER A 304 7.29 38.33 18.51
C SER A 304 7.34 36.91 19.06
N LEU A 305 6.18 36.24 19.12
CA LEU A 305 6.08 34.83 19.51
C LEU A 305 6.70 33.91 18.46
N ARG A 306 6.49 34.20 17.17
CA ARG A 306 7.14 33.51 16.05
C ARG A 306 8.66 33.66 16.14
N GLU A 307 9.16 34.85 16.42
CA GLU A 307 10.59 35.11 16.60
C GLU A 307 11.15 34.35 17.81
N GLU A 308 10.44 34.31 18.93
CA GLU A 308 10.86 33.56 20.13
C GLU A 308 10.93 32.05 19.89
N LEU A 309 9.93 31.48 19.19
CA LEU A 309 9.91 30.08 18.79
C LEU A 309 11.08 29.75 17.84
N LEU A 310 11.32 30.60 16.83
CA LEU A 310 12.46 30.46 15.93
C LEU A 310 13.80 30.60 16.67
N ALA A 311 13.91 31.49 17.66
CA ALA A 311 15.13 31.63 18.46
C ALA A 311 15.40 30.37 19.30
N ALA A 312 14.37 29.81 19.93
CA ALA A 312 14.48 28.55 20.68
C ALA A 312 14.91 27.39 19.76
N PHE A 313 14.38 27.35 18.54
CA PHE A 313 14.77 26.39 17.53
C PHE A 313 16.23 26.53 17.08
N MET A 314 16.68 27.75 16.77
CA MET A 314 18.05 27.99 16.33
C MET A 314 19.07 27.59 17.39
N GLU A 315 18.76 27.84 18.66
CA GLU A 315 19.61 27.42 19.77
C GLU A 315 19.65 25.90 19.93
N TYR A 316 18.49 25.22 19.86
CA TYR A 316 18.42 23.76 19.85
C TYR A 316 19.22 23.17 18.69
N ALA A 317 18.97 23.66 17.47
CA ALA A 317 19.61 23.18 16.25
C ALA A 317 21.13 23.30 16.35
N ALA A 318 21.66 24.43 16.84
CA ALA A 318 23.10 24.63 16.99
C ALA A 318 23.75 23.64 17.98
N VAL A 319 23.05 23.29 19.07
CA VAL A 319 23.56 22.34 20.07
C VAL A 319 23.43 20.91 19.56
N ASP A 320 22.28 20.52 19.02
CA ASP A 320 22.05 19.18 18.49
C ASP A 320 22.98 18.90 17.30
N ASP A 321 23.19 19.87 16.42
CA ASP A 321 24.11 19.77 15.28
C ASP A 321 25.54 19.40 15.68
N ARG A 322 25.99 19.89 16.85
CA ARG A 322 27.30 19.54 17.41
C ARG A 322 27.33 18.10 17.86
N HIS A 323 26.28 17.62 18.54
CA HIS A 323 26.17 16.24 19.03
C HIS A 323 26.09 15.26 17.86
N VAL A 324 25.30 15.58 16.84
CA VAL A 324 25.21 14.78 15.62
C VAL A 324 26.57 14.70 14.92
N ARG A 325 27.30 15.81 14.81
CA ARG A 325 28.62 15.79 14.17
C ARG A 325 29.58 14.86 14.91
N MET A 326 29.61 14.94 16.24
CA MET A 326 30.42 14.01 17.06
C MET A 326 30.01 12.55 16.87
N MET A 327 28.70 12.29 16.74
CA MET A 327 28.18 10.95 16.48
C MET A 327 28.60 10.45 15.08
N ILE A 328 28.51 11.29 14.04
CA ILE A 328 28.96 10.93 12.69
C ILE A 328 30.46 10.66 12.67
N GLU A 329 31.28 11.53 13.27
CA GLU A 329 32.73 11.32 13.39
C GLU A 329 33.06 9.98 14.09
N LEU A 330 32.29 9.61 15.12
CA LEU A 330 32.43 8.33 15.79
C LEU A 330 32.09 7.16 14.86
N ILE A 331 30.94 7.22 14.16
CA ILE A 331 30.49 6.19 13.21
C ILE A 331 31.51 5.99 12.08
N GLU A 332 32.08 7.08 11.57
CA GLU A 332 33.09 7.03 10.50
C GLU A 332 34.44 6.50 10.98
N SER A 333 34.77 6.65 12.27
CA SER A 333 36.05 6.22 12.84
C SER A 333 36.12 4.73 13.21
N GLU A 334 34.98 4.05 13.35
CA GLU A 334 34.91 2.65 13.78
C GLU A 334 34.37 1.74 12.65
N GLU A 335 34.96 0.55 12.45
CA GLU A 335 34.46 -0.44 11.49
C GLU A 335 33.05 -0.98 11.87
N THR A 336 32.72 -0.95 13.17
CA THR A 336 31.39 -1.26 13.70
C THR A 336 31.12 -0.37 14.92
N PRO A 337 30.18 0.59 14.85
CA PRO A 337 29.91 1.48 15.97
C PRO A 337 29.36 0.72 17.17
N ASP A 338 29.94 0.96 18.36
CA ASP A 338 29.46 0.40 19.62
C ASP A 338 28.01 0.83 19.90
N ARG A 339 27.09 -0.14 19.91
CA ARG A 339 25.66 0.08 20.15
C ARG A 339 25.40 0.82 21.47
N GLY A 340 26.16 0.50 22.52
CA GLY A 340 26.02 1.18 23.81
C GLY A 340 26.40 2.66 23.75
N ARG A 341 27.33 3.04 22.88
CA ARG A 341 27.67 4.45 22.64
C ARG A 341 26.59 5.16 21.84
N LEU A 342 26.05 4.53 20.79
CA LEU A 342 24.92 5.11 20.04
C LEU A 342 23.68 5.33 20.92
N GLU A 343 23.39 4.38 21.82
CA GLU A 343 22.33 4.51 22.83
C GLU A 343 22.61 5.71 23.76
N SER A 344 23.85 5.89 24.22
CA SER A 344 24.22 7.06 25.04
C SER A 344 24.06 8.40 24.30
N PHE A 345 24.26 8.43 22.98
CA PHE A 345 23.98 9.62 22.18
C PHE A 345 22.48 9.89 22.07
N SER A 346 21.65 8.85 21.97
CA SER A 346 20.20 9.00 22.01
C SER A 346 19.76 9.63 23.33
N ASP A 347 20.25 9.11 24.46
CA ASP A 347 19.91 9.64 25.79
C ASP A 347 20.27 11.13 25.94
N VAL A 348 21.44 11.54 25.45
CA VAL A 348 21.87 12.95 25.50
C VAL A 348 20.98 13.84 24.62
N ARG A 349 20.58 13.34 23.44
CA ARG A 349 19.67 14.09 22.54
C ARG A 349 18.26 14.17 23.11
N ASP A 350 17.77 13.10 23.76
CA ASP A 350 16.47 13.09 24.45
C ASP A 350 16.46 14.08 25.63
N ASP A 351 17.53 14.15 26.44
CA ASP A 351 17.67 15.16 27.49
C ASP A 351 17.67 16.59 26.92
N LEU A 352 18.42 16.81 25.85
CA LEU A 352 18.48 18.11 25.17
C LEU A 352 17.10 18.51 24.64
N ALA A 353 16.43 17.62 23.91
CA ALA A 353 15.08 17.84 23.40
C ALA A 353 14.09 18.08 24.55
N GLY A 354 14.22 17.36 25.66
CA GLY A 354 13.39 17.54 26.86
C GLY A 354 13.52 18.94 27.46
N ARG A 355 14.75 19.46 27.56
CA ARG A 355 15.00 20.83 28.05
C ARG A 355 14.41 21.90 27.12
N PHE A 356 14.54 21.74 25.82
CA PHE A 356 13.97 22.67 24.86
C PHE A 356 12.44 22.54 24.76
N ARG A 357 11.89 21.34 24.96
CA ARG A 357 10.45 21.13 25.03
C ARG A 357 9.82 21.83 26.23
N GLN A 358 10.45 21.77 27.40
CA GLN A 358 10.05 22.58 28.58
C GLN A 358 10.11 24.08 28.31
N ARG A 359 10.94 24.53 27.36
CA ARG A 359 10.95 25.94 26.92
C ARG A 359 9.78 26.24 25.99
N LEU A 360 9.43 25.35 25.04
CA LEU A 360 8.22 25.50 24.22
C LEU A 360 6.95 25.51 25.08
N ASP A 361 6.89 24.66 26.10
CA ASP A 361 5.77 24.65 27.05
C ASP A 361 5.63 26.00 27.76
N ARG A 362 6.74 26.60 28.20
CA ARG A 362 6.74 27.95 28.81
C ARG A 362 6.31 29.03 27.83
N ILE A 363 6.84 29.02 26.60
CA ILE A 363 6.45 29.95 25.53
C ILE A 363 4.93 29.84 25.26
N ALA A 364 4.40 28.62 25.17
CA ALA A 364 2.99 28.36 24.99
C ALA A 364 2.15 28.82 26.20
N GLU A 365 2.64 28.61 27.42
CA GLU A 365 1.98 29.07 28.65
C GLU A 365 1.92 30.60 28.74
N ASP A 366 3.05 31.27 28.53
CA ASP A 366 3.20 32.72 28.59
C ASP A 366 2.42 33.44 27.48
N SER A 367 2.27 32.82 26.30
CA SER A 367 1.47 33.36 25.20
C SER A 367 -0.03 33.50 25.52
N GLY A 368 -0.53 32.77 26.53
CA GLY A 368 -1.96 32.69 26.83
C GLY A 368 -2.81 31.91 25.84
N ARG A 369 -2.26 31.44 24.70
CA ARG A 369 -3.02 30.74 23.66
C ARG A 369 -3.22 29.25 23.98
N SER A 370 -4.47 28.77 23.91
CA SER A 370 -4.83 27.38 24.23
C SER A 370 -4.42 26.37 23.16
N ASP A 371 -4.36 26.79 21.89
CA ASP A 371 -3.92 25.97 20.76
C ASP A 371 -2.43 25.59 20.89
N LEU A 372 -1.55 26.56 21.16
CA LEU A 372 -0.11 26.33 21.38
C LEU A 372 0.15 25.42 22.59
N ARG A 373 -0.60 25.60 23.68
CA ARG A 373 -0.52 24.69 24.85
C ARG A 373 -0.94 23.27 24.50
N THR A 374 -1.96 23.13 23.65
CA THR A 374 -2.44 21.82 23.19
C THR A 374 -1.41 21.14 22.30
N ILE A 375 -0.81 21.87 21.35
CA ILE A 375 0.24 21.37 20.47
C ILE A 375 1.47 20.93 21.29
N SER A 376 1.94 21.77 22.21
CA SER A 376 3.12 21.47 23.05
C SER A 376 2.93 20.24 23.94
N ARG A 377 1.76 20.13 24.60
CA ARG A 377 1.43 19.00 25.51
C ARG A 377 1.16 17.70 24.76
N SER A 378 0.53 17.76 23.60
CA SER A 378 0.22 16.56 22.80
C SER A 378 1.45 15.97 22.10
N GLY A 379 2.57 16.71 22.01
CA GLY A 379 3.76 16.25 21.30
C GLY A 379 3.50 15.98 19.82
N GLY A 380 2.53 16.69 19.24
CA GLY A 380 2.14 16.50 17.85
C GLY A 380 1.53 15.12 17.55
N LEU A 381 0.80 14.50 18.48
CA LEU A 381 0.13 13.21 18.26
C LEU A 381 -1.27 13.29 17.60
N ARG A 382 -1.72 14.47 17.13
CA ARG A 382 -3.12 14.64 16.67
C ARG A 382 -3.42 14.50 15.16
N ASP A 383 -2.46 14.10 14.32
CA ASP A 383 -2.68 14.03 12.85
C ASP A 383 -3.07 12.65 12.32
N ARG A 384 -4.03 11.98 12.96
CA ARG A 384 -4.78 10.92 12.26
C ARG A 384 -6.30 11.09 12.27
N ASP A 385 -6.82 12.03 13.07
CA ASP A 385 -8.28 12.09 13.31
C ASP A 385 -8.95 13.37 12.79
N ASP A 386 -8.23 14.40 12.34
CA ASP A 386 -8.85 15.70 12.00
C ASP A 386 -9.02 15.97 10.48
N GLU A 387 -8.33 15.27 9.58
CA GLU A 387 -8.60 15.32 8.12
C GLU A 387 -9.63 14.28 7.63
N SER A 388 -10.05 13.35 8.49
CA SER A 388 -11.06 12.31 8.18
C SER A 388 -12.51 12.79 8.27
N THR A 389 -12.75 14.10 8.43
CA THR A 389 -14.09 14.69 8.44
C THR A 389 -14.65 15.04 7.05
N ARG A 390 -13.95 14.71 5.97
CA ARG A 390 -14.53 14.67 4.61
C ARG A 390 -14.88 13.22 4.25
N SER A 391 -16.19 12.94 4.22
CA SER A 391 -16.84 11.64 3.98
C SER A 391 -16.69 10.60 5.10
N SER A 392 -17.40 10.83 6.21
CA SER A 392 -17.47 9.88 7.33
C SER A 392 -18.36 8.66 7.08
N GLU A 393 -18.85 8.44 5.85
CA GLU A 393 -19.59 7.23 5.48
C GLU A 393 -18.67 6.17 4.84
N ASP A 394 -17.68 6.58 4.03
CA ASP A 394 -16.81 5.62 3.32
C ASP A 394 -15.57 5.16 4.11
N LEU A 395 -15.07 5.96 5.06
CA LEU A 395 -13.89 5.61 5.88
C LEU A 395 -14.25 4.82 7.15
N SER A 396 -15.52 4.75 7.53
CA SER A 396 -15.98 4.05 8.75
C SER A 396 -15.72 2.54 8.70
N ILE A 397 -15.61 1.96 7.50
CA ILE A 397 -15.31 0.54 7.29
C ILE A 397 -13.82 0.27 7.50
N VAL A 398 -12.93 1.18 7.06
CA VAL A 398 -11.46 0.97 7.10
C VAL A 398 -10.90 1.14 8.51
N ASP A 399 -11.42 2.09 9.29
CA ASP A 399 -11.00 2.26 10.70
C ASP A 399 -11.61 1.20 11.64
N GLN A 400 -12.79 0.66 11.33
CA GLN A 400 -13.31 -0.53 12.03
C GLN A 400 -12.47 -1.79 11.72
N ILE A 401 -11.94 -1.90 10.50
CA ILE A 401 -11.04 -3.01 10.11
C ILE A 401 -9.65 -2.85 10.76
N SER A 402 -9.11 -1.63 10.87
CA SER A 402 -7.79 -1.40 11.51
C SER A 402 -7.78 -1.51 13.04
N ALA A 403 -8.88 -1.16 13.73
CA ALA A 403 -9.01 -1.36 15.18
C ALA A 403 -9.34 -2.83 15.57
N GLY A 404 -9.90 -3.59 14.60
CA GLY A 404 -10.36 -4.97 14.72
C GLY A 404 -9.41 -6.02 14.14
N ARG A 405 -8.08 -5.83 14.23
CA ARG A 405 -7.12 -6.87 13.82
C ARG A 405 -7.39 -8.20 14.54
N GLY A 406 -8.00 -9.14 13.81
CA GLY A 406 -7.98 -10.59 14.01
C GLY A 406 -8.49 -11.12 15.36
N GLY A 407 -9.45 -12.03 15.31
CA GLY A 407 -9.87 -12.81 16.47
C GLY A 407 -11.34 -13.19 16.44
N ALA A 408 -11.73 -14.06 17.37
CA ALA A 408 -13.00 -14.74 17.36
C ALA A 408 -14.24 -13.83 17.25
N GLY A 409 -14.23 -12.64 17.89
CA GLY A 409 -15.36 -11.70 17.83
C GLY A 409 -15.67 -11.16 16.43
N HIS A 410 -14.70 -11.15 15.51
CA HIS A 410 -14.90 -10.66 14.13
C HIS A 410 -15.92 -11.48 13.34
N PHE A 411 -16.08 -12.76 13.66
CA PHE A 411 -17.04 -13.65 13.00
C PHE A 411 -18.48 -13.46 13.47
N ILE A 412 -18.71 -12.77 14.58
CA ILE A 412 -20.04 -12.57 15.16
C ILE A 412 -20.67 -11.33 14.50
N CYS A 413 -21.80 -11.51 13.83
CA CYS A 413 -22.59 -10.39 13.30
C CYS A 413 -23.46 -9.75 14.40
N GLY A 414 -23.67 -8.44 14.29
CA GLY A 414 -24.72 -7.76 15.05
C GLY A 414 -26.12 -8.21 14.61
N PRO A 415 -27.18 -7.91 15.37
CA PRO A 415 -28.56 -8.26 15.02
C PRO A 415 -29.00 -7.52 13.74
N ILE A 416 -30.09 -7.97 13.11
CA ILE A 416 -30.79 -7.22 12.07
C ILE A 416 -31.09 -5.81 12.60
N SER A 417 -30.56 -4.79 11.94
CA SER A 417 -30.68 -3.41 12.41
C SER A 417 -32.06 -2.85 12.12
N ARG A 418 -32.38 -1.72 12.76
CA ARG A 418 -33.64 -1.01 12.50
C ARG A 418 -33.74 -0.57 11.04
N ARG A 419 -32.61 -0.15 10.46
CA ARG A 419 -32.53 0.23 9.05
C ARG A 419 -32.81 -0.97 8.13
N ASP A 420 -32.21 -2.12 8.42
CA ASP A 420 -32.46 -3.34 7.63
C ASP A 420 -33.95 -3.73 7.69
N LEU A 421 -34.61 -3.56 8.84
CA LEU A 421 -36.05 -3.77 8.97
C LEU A 421 -36.85 -2.75 8.14
N GLU A 422 -36.47 -1.48 8.17
CA GLU A 422 -37.11 -0.43 7.37
C GLU A 422 -37.00 -0.73 5.88
N ASP A 423 -35.82 -1.16 5.41
CA ASP A 423 -35.61 -1.59 4.02
C ASP A 423 -36.48 -2.81 3.66
N ILE A 424 -36.68 -3.75 4.61
CA ILE A 424 -37.58 -4.89 4.43
C ILE A 424 -39.04 -4.43 4.33
N VAL A 425 -39.46 -3.52 5.20
CA VAL A 425 -40.82 -2.97 5.26
C VAL A 425 -41.12 -2.18 4.00
N ASP A 426 -40.23 -1.29 3.58
CA ASP A 426 -40.39 -0.48 2.37
C ASP A 426 -40.48 -1.37 1.11
N GLY A 427 -39.70 -2.47 1.06
CA GLY A 427 -39.71 -3.38 -0.07
C GLY A 427 -40.95 -4.27 -0.20
N ILE A 428 -41.69 -4.53 0.87
CA ILE A 428 -42.93 -5.31 0.83
C ILE A 428 -44.21 -4.45 0.83
N ASP A 429 -44.11 -3.16 1.16
CA ASP A 429 -45.22 -2.20 1.29
C ASP A 429 -46.41 -2.80 2.09
N PRO A 430 -46.23 -3.08 3.39
CA PRO A 430 -47.21 -3.84 4.17
C PRO A 430 -48.43 -3.00 4.51
N GLU A 431 -49.59 -3.65 4.62
CA GLU A 431 -50.78 -3.01 5.19
C GLU A 431 -50.52 -2.62 6.67
N SER A 432 -51.23 -1.61 7.19
CA SER A 432 -50.98 -1.09 8.55
C SER A 432 -51.07 -2.16 9.65
N TRP A 433 -51.93 -3.17 9.49
CA TRP A 433 -52.03 -4.29 10.43
C TRP A 433 -50.82 -5.24 10.33
N GLN A 434 -50.30 -5.44 9.12
CA GLN A 434 -49.12 -6.26 8.87
C GLN A 434 -47.87 -5.57 9.44
N GLN A 435 -47.75 -4.25 9.25
CA GLN A 435 -46.67 -3.46 9.84
C GLN A 435 -46.63 -3.60 11.37
N ALA A 436 -47.78 -3.51 12.05
CA ALA A 436 -47.84 -3.69 13.51
C ALA A 436 -47.38 -5.09 13.97
N ILE A 437 -47.67 -6.14 13.19
CA ILE A 437 -47.19 -7.49 13.48
C ILE A 437 -45.68 -7.60 13.24
N ILE A 438 -45.17 -7.04 12.14
CA ILE A 438 -43.72 -7.02 11.82
C ILE A 438 -42.94 -6.34 12.94
N GLU A 439 -43.43 -5.21 13.44
CA GLU A 439 -42.83 -4.51 14.58
C GLU A 439 -42.78 -5.39 15.83
N THR A 440 -43.86 -6.12 16.12
CA THR A 440 -43.91 -7.04 17.25
C THR A 440 -42.90 -8.19 17.07
N ILE A 441 -42.84 -8.79 15.88
CA ILE A 441 -41.87 -9.85 15.54
C ILE A 441 -40.42 -9.33 15.72
N TYR A 442 -40.16 -8.08 15.32
CA TYR A 442 -38.84 -7.48 15.45
C TYR A 442 -38.46 -7.18 16.91
N GLU A 443 -39.39 -6.70 17.73
CA GLU A 443 -39.17 -6.52 19.16
C GLU A 443 -38.84 -7.86 19.86
N ASP A 444 -39.58 -8.93 19.51
CA ASP A 444 -39.33 -10.29 20.01
C ASP A 444 -37.97 -10.83 19.54
N TYR A 445 -37.59 -10.56 18.29
CA TYR A 445 -36.26 -10.87 17.75
C TYR A 445 -35.14 -10.18 18.54
N LEU A 446 -35.24 -8.86 18.75
CA LEU A 446 -34.23 -8.11 19.50
C LEU A 446 -34.14 -8.58 20.95
N GLN A 447 -35.28 -8.90 21.58
CA GLN A 447 -35.29 -9.44 22.92
C GLN A 447 -34.63 -10.82 23.00
N SER A 448 -34.88 -11.67 22.01
CA SER A 448 -34.24 -12.98 21.88
C SER A 448 -32.73 -12.85 21.62
N TRP A 449 -32.30 -11.93 20.78
CA TRP A 449 -30.88 -11.65 20.55
C TRP A 449 -30.18 -11.20 21.84
N ARG A 450 -30.78 -10.27 22.60
CA ARG A 450 -30.24 -9.78 23.89
C ARG A 450 -30.10 -10.88 24.94
N THR A 451 -30.93 -11.92 24.86
CA THR A 451 -30.98 -12.99 25.87
C THR A 451 -30.20 -14.24 25.47
N ARG A 452 -30.11 -14.54 24.17
CA ARG A 452 -29.44 -15.74 23.64
C ARG A 452 -28.04 -15.46 23.10
N VAL A 453 -27.88 -14.45 22.25
CA VAL A 453 -26.64 -14.19 21.49
C VAL A 453 -25.72 -13.23 22.24
N LYS A 454 -26.24 -12.09 22.68
CA LYS A 454 -25.43 -11.04 23.33
C LYS A 454 -24.60 -11.52 24.53
N PRO A 455 -25.13 -12.36 25.44
CA PRO A 455 -24.33 -12.87 26.56
C PRO A 455 -23.14 -13.73 26.13
N VAL A 456 -23.27 -14.47 25.01
CA VAL A 456 -22.21 -15.32 24.45
C VAL A 456 -21.18 -14.46 23.72
N GLU A 457 -21.62 -13.47 22.94
CA GLU A 457 -20.75 -12.46 22.32
C GLU A 457 -19.92 -11.72 23.39
N ASP A 458 -20.56 -11.21 24.44
CA ASP A 458 -19.86 -10.54 25.55
C ASP A 458 -18.86 -11.45 26.26
N ALA A 459 -19.15 -12.76 26.33
CA ALA A 459 -18.22 -13.75 26.87
C ALA A 459 -17.03 -13.99 25.93
N CYS A 460 -17.27 -14.05 24.62
CA CYS A 460 -16.23 -14.13 23.60
C CYS A 460 -15.30 -12.92 23.68
N ASP A 461 -15.85 -11.71 23.73
CA ASP A 461 -15.08 -10.46 23.84
C ASP A 461 -14.22 -10.43 25.11
N ARG A 462 -14.76 -10.89 26.24
CA ARG A 462 -13.99 -11.01 27.49
C ARG A 462 -12.85 -12.02 27.37
N ALA A 463 -13.09 -13.18 26.76
CA ALA A 463 -12.05 -14.20 26.55
C ALA A 463 -10.94 -13.65 25.63
N GLN A 464 -11.33 -12.97 24.55
CA GLN A 464 -10.40 -12.34 23.61
C GLN A 464 -9.65 -11.14 24.21
N ALA A 465 -10.28 -10.35 25.09
CA ALA A 465 -9.60 -9.25 25.78
C ALA A 465 -8.48 -9.74 26.72
N ASN A 466 -8.57 -10.97 27.20
CA ASN A 466 -7.52 -11.63 27.98
C ASN A 466 -6.41 -12.24 27.11
N VAL A 467 -6.56 -12.21 25.78
CA VAL A 467 -5.51 -12.57 24.84
C VAL A 467 -4.67 -11.32 24.54
N PRO A 468 -3.44 -11.23 25.06
CA PRO A 468 -2.60 -10.07 24.84
C PRO A 468 -2.30 -9.91 23.35
N ARG A 469 -2.53 -8.71 22.83
CA ARG A 469 -2.19 -8.36 21.45
C ARG A 469 -0.69 -8.17 21.34
N TYR A 470 -0.09 -8.79 20.32
CA TYR A 470 1.32 -8.54 19.98
C TYR A 470 1.50 -7.06 19.62
N ASP A 471 2.24 -6.32 20.45
CA ASP A 471 2.65 -4.95 20.18
C ASP A 471 4.10 -4.97 19.66
N PRO A 472 4.33 -4.80 18.34
CA PRO A 472 5.68 -4.76 17.78
C PRO A 472 6.52 -3.61 18.33
N SER A 473 5.90 -2.57 18.91
CA SER A 473 6.59 -1.43 19.53
C SER A 473 7.03 -1.70 20.98
N SER A 474 6.48 -2.73 21.63
CA SER A 474 6.86 -3.16 22.97
C SER A 474 7.06 -4.68 22.99
N PRO A 475 8.22 -5.20 22.52
CA PRO A 475 8.50 -6.62 22.38
C PRO A 475 8.74 -7.34 23.72
N ARG A 476 8.07 -6.91 24.80
CA ARG A 476 8.01 -7.71 26.03
C ARG A 476 7.30 -9.01 25.69
N SER A 477 7.84 -10.12 26.17
CA SER A 477 7.28 -11.46 26.00
C SER A 477 5.92 -11.55 26.69
N VAL A 478 4.85 -11.14 26.02
CA VAL A 478 3.50 -11.37 26.51
C VAL A 478 3.08 -12.74 26.02
N SER A 479 3.13 -13.73 26.90
CA SER A 479 2.60 -15.07 26.61
C SER A 479 1.09 -14.96 26.45
N MET A 480 0.57 -15.55 25.39
CA MET A 480 -0.85 -15.70 25.15
C MET A 480 -1.45 -16.75 26.09
N ASP A 481 -2.66 -16.50 26.60
CA ASP A 481 -3.44 -17.53 27.27
C ASP A 481 -4.18 -18.35 26.20
N LEU A 482 -3.63 -19.51 25.85
CA LEU A 482 -4.15 -20.39 24.81
C LEU A 482 -5.54 -20.98 25.15
N ASP A 483 -5.85 -21.12 26.45
CA ASP A 483 -7.17 -21.62 26.87
C ASP A 483 -8.23 -20.53 26.67
N GLN A 484 -7.91 -19.27 26.99
CA GLN A 484 -8.78 -18.12 26.68
C GLN A 484 -8.94 -17.91 25.18
N LEU A 485 -7.87 -18.08 24.39
CA LEU A 485 -7.93 -18.02 22.93
C LEU A 485 -8.87 -19.10 22.39
N ARG A 486 -8.70 -20.36 22.80
CA ARG A 486 -9.57 -21.47 22.37
C ARG A 486 -11.02 -21.22 22.78
N GLU A 487 -11.24 -20.76 24.00
CA GLU A 487 -12.57 -20.44 24.50
C GLU A 487 -13.23 -19.32 23.69
N SER A 488 -12.48 -18.30 23.26
CA SER A 488 -13.02 -17.22 22.43
C SER A 488 -13.55 -17.76 21.09
N TYR A 489 -12.81 -18.60 20.36
CA TYR A 489 -13.26 -19.19 19.10
C TYR A 489 -14.45 -20.15 19.29
N ARG A 490 -14.45 -20.92 20.38
CA ARG A 490 -15.60 -21.77 20.74
C ARG A 490 -16.86 -20.94 20.99
N LEU A 491 -16.75 -19.83 21.72
CA LEU A 491 -17.87 -18.93 22.01
C LEU A 491 -18.35 -18.21 20.75
N ALA A 492 -17.46 -17.80 19.85
CA ALA A 492 -17.84 -17.22 18.57
C ALA A 492 -18.64 -18.21 17.71
N SER A 493 -18.19 -19.47 17.59
CA SER A 493 -18.95 -20.51 16.87
C SER A 493 -20.36 -20.69 17.44
N ILE A 494 -20.51 -20.71 18.76
CA ILE A 494 -21.83 -20.79 19.42
C ILE A 494 -22.67 -19.55 19.16
N ALA A 495 -22.11 -18.36 19.31
CA ALA A 495 -22.84 -17.11 19.08
C ALA A 495 -23.35 -17.01 17.64
N VAL A 496 -22.53 -17.43 16.67
CA VAL A 496 -22.92 -17.46 15.25
C VAL A 496 -24.03 -18.49 15.00
N ALA A 497 -23.94 -19.70 15.54
CA ALA A 497 -24.99 -20.72 15.37
C ALA A 497 -26.33 -20.31 16.02
N GLU A 498 -26.29 -19.68 17.19
CA GLU A 498 -27.49 -19.13 17.84
C GLU A 498 -28.10 -17.97 17.03
N LEU A 499 -27.25 -17.11 16.45
CA LEU A 499 -27.70 -16.02 15.58
C LEU A 499 -28.35 -16.56 14.29
N GLU A 500 -27.77 -17.57 13.64
CA GLU A 500 -28.37 -18.20 12.45
C GLU A 500 -29.74 -18.79 12.76
N THR A 501 -29.88 -19.45 13.91
CA THR A 501 -31.16 -20.01 14.37
C THR A 501 -32.18 -18.90 14.59
N LEU A 502 -31.77 -17.81 15.24
CA LEU A 502 -32.64 -16.69 15.53
C LEU A 502 -33.06 -15.92 14.27
N ASP A 503 -32.14 -15.69 13.34
CA ASP A 503 -32.43 -15.04 12.05
C ASP A 503 -33.40 -15.93 11.23
N ALA A 504 -33.23 -17.26 11.24
CA ALA A 504 -34.16 -18.18 10.59
C ALA A 504 -35.59 -18.10 11.20
N GLU A 505 -35.71 -18.14 12.54
CA GLU A 505 -36.99 -17.99 13.26
C GLU A 505 -37.68 -16.66 12.91
N PHE A 506 -36.91 -15.57 12.81
CA PHE A 506 -37.41 -14.25 12.41
C PHE A 506 -37.97 -14.25 10.99
N PHE A 507 -37.20 -14.72 10.00
CA PHE A 507 -37.65 -14.75 8.62
C PHE A 507 -38.81 -15.73 8.37
N GLU A 508 -38.87 -16.87 9.08
CA GLU A 508 -40.03 -17.76 9.04
C GLU A 508 -41.29 -17.08 9.58
N SER A 509 -41.16 -16.32 10.68
CA SER A 509 -42.27 -15.54 11.25
C SER A 509 -42.75 -14.46 10.28
N LEU A 510 -41.83 -13.76 9.60
CA LEU A 510 -42.18 -12.81 8.54
C LEU A 510 -42.91 -13.50 7.37
N LEU A 511 -42.40 -14.63 6.87
CA LEU A 511 -43.01 -15.38 5.78
C LEU A 511 -44.43 -15.88 6.11
N SER A 512 -44.69 -16.20 7.38
CA SER A 512 -46.02 -16.59 7.85
C SER A 512 -47.03 -15.43 7.86
N THR A 513 -46.53 -14.20 7.99
CA THR A 513 -47.33 -12.97 8.07
C THR A 513 -47.54 -12.33 6.69
N CYS A 514 -46.58 -12.49 5.77
CA CYS A 514 -46.60 -11.87 4.45
C CYS A 514 -47.53 -12.59 3.45
N VAL A 515 -48.18 -11.80 2.57
CA VAL A 515 -49.00 -12.32 1.47
C VAL A 515 -48.13 -12.94 0.37
N GLU A 516 -48.71 -13.76 -0.50
CA GLU A 516 -47.97 -14.56 -1.49
C GLU A 516 -47.00 -13.73 -2.35
N GLY A 517 -47.42 -12.56 -2.83
CA GLY A 517 -46.59 -11.66 -3.64
C GLY A 517 -45.40 -11.01 -2.92
N GLN A 518 -45.36 -11.02 -1.59
CA GLN A 518 -44.26 -10.46 -0.78
C GLN A 518 -43.21 -11.51 -0.39
N ARG A 519 -43.57 -12.81 -0.45
CA ARG A 519 -42.73 -13.90 0.10
C ARG A 519 -41.38 -14.03 -0.59
N ASP A 520 -41.33 -13.78 -1.89
CA ASP A 520 -40.07 -13.91 -2.65
C ASP A 520 -39.07 -12.82 -2.28
N PHE A 521 -39.55 -11.60 -2.01
CA PHE A 521 -38.71 -10.52 -1.48
C PHE A 521 -38.17 -10.88 -0.09
N ILE A 522 -39.00 -11.40 0.81
CA ILE A 522 -38.56 -11.84 2.14
C ILE A 522 -37.52 -12.97 2.05
N ARG A 523 -37.69 -13.92 1.12
CA ARG A 523 -36.68 -14.98 0.88
C ARG A 523 -35.35 -14.42 0.38
N ARG A 524 -35.37 -13.43 -0.52
CA ARG A 524 -34.15 -12.73 -0.96
C ARG A 524 -33.44 -12.08 0.22
N ARG A 525 -34.16 -11.36 1.09
CA ARG A 525 -33.63 -10.74 2.30
C ARG A 525 -33.08 -11.74 3.31
N ALA A 526 -33.73 -12.89 3.48
CA ALA A 526 -33.23 -13.98 4.32
C ALA A 526 -31.91 -14.56 3.78
N CYS A 527 -31.83 -14.78 2.46
CA CYS A 527 -30.63 -15.25 1.79
C CYS A 527 -29.49 -14.21 1.88
N GLU A 528 -29.80 -12.94 1.62
CA GLU A 528 -28.87 -11.82 1.76
C GLU A 528 -28.27 -11.78 3.16
N ARG A 529 -29.11 -11.81 4.20
CA ARG A 529 -28.66 -11.79 5.59
C ARG A 529 -27.76 -12.99 5.92
N SER A 530 -28.14 -14.18 5.48
CA SER A 530 -27.37 -15.40 5.70
C SER A 530 -26.00 -15.34 5.01
N LEU A 531 -25.94 -14.84 3.77
CA LEU A 531 -24.68 -14.64 3.06
C LEU A 531 -23.81 -13.57 3.74
N ALA A 532 -24.39 -12.47 4.20
CA ALA A 532 -23.66 -11.43 4.91
C ALA A 532 -22.95 -11.96 6.18
N MET A 533 -23.58 -12.91 6.89
CA MET A 533 -22.96 -13.59 8.02
C MET A 533 -21.78 -14.47 7.61
N LEU A 534 -21.91 -15.20 6.50
CA LEU A 534 -20.85 -16.08 5.99
C LEU A 534 -19.69 -15.32 5.39
N LEU A 535 -19.93 -14.14 4.82
CA LEU A 535 -18.90 -13.28 4.23
C LEU A 535 -18.02 -12.61 5.29
N ARG A 536 -18.48 -12.48 6.55
CA ARG A 536 -17.62 -12.00 7.65
C ARG A 536 -16.50 -13.01 7.95
N GLY A 537 -15.28 -12.51 8.10
CA GLY A 537 -14.10 -13.34 8.34
C GLY A 537 -13.55 -14.04 7.09
N THR A 538 -14.09 -13.76 5.90
CA THR A 538 -13.60 -14.33 4.64
C THR A 538 -12.44 -13.56 4.01
N ASP A 539 -12.00 -12.49 4.69
CA ASP A 539 -10.83 -11.71 4.30
C ASP A 539 -9.58 -12.58 4.19
N ALA A 540 -8.68 -12.22 3.27
CA ALA A 540 -7.49 -13.02 3.00
C ALA A 540 -6.59 -13.13 4.24
N LEU A 541 -6.46 -14.35 4.75
CA LEU A 541 -5.74 -14.72 5.97
C LEU A 541 -4.23 -14.40 5.94
N PHE A 542 -3.67 -14.29 4.74
CA PHE A 542 -2.23 -14.25 4.47
C PHE A 542 -1.80 -13.18 3.46
N ARG A 543 -2.59 -12.14 3.20
CA ARG A 543 -2.23 -11.13 2.19
C ARG A 543 -2.09 -9.72 2.80
N PRO A 544 -0.94 -9.04 2.63
CA PRO A 544 -0.72 -7.65 3.06
C PRO A 544 -1.61 -6.60 2.39
N ARG A 545 -2.43 -6.98 1.39
CA ARG A 545 -3.41 -6.07 0.77
C ARG A 545 -4.72 -6.17 1.53
N GLU A 546 -4.76 -5.50 2.69
CA GLU A 546 -5.83 -5.56 3.71
C GLU A 546 -7.19 -4.98 3.26
N THR A 547 -7.31 -4.40 2.06
CA THR A 547 -8.57 -3.81 1.53
C THR A 547 -9.14 -4.54 0.30
N ALA A 548 -8.50 -5.63 -0.15
CA ALA A 548 -8.61 -6.12 -1.53
C ALA A 548 -9.67 -7.20 -1.83
N PHE A 549 -10.22 -7.85 -0.81
CA PHE A 549 -10.94 -9.12 -0.96
C PHE A 549 -12.31 -9.15 -0.30
N ILE A 550 -12.96 -8.00 -0.13
CA ILE A 550 -14.37 -7.98 0.30
C ILE A 550 -15.19 -8.61 -0.82
N ARG A 551 -15.74 -9.79 -0.56
CA ARG A 551 -16.68 -10.45 -1.46
C ARG A 551 -18.04 -9.76 -1.33
N PRO A 552 -18.62 -9.25 -2.42
CA PRO A 552 -19.91 -8.60 -2.37
C PRO A 552 -21.01 -9.63 -2.11
N ASN A 553 -22.08 -9.19 -1.46
CA ASN A 553 -23.25 -10.00 -1.29
C ASN A 553 -24.08 -9.98 -2.58
N ILE A 554 -24.16 -11.14 -3.25
CA ILE A 554 -24.87 -11.29 -4.52
C ILE A 554 -26.33 -10.84 -4.47
N MET A 555 -27.01 -11.01 -3.34
CA MET A 555 -28.40 -10.56 -3.20
C MET A 555 -28.47 -9.03 -3.17
N SER A 556 -27.59 -8.38 -2.41
CA SER A 556 -27.50 -6.91 -2.39
C SER A 556 -27.17 -6.33 -3.76
N GLU A 557 -26.36 -7.04 -4.57
CA GLU A 557 -26.06 -6.63 -5.94
C GLU A 557 -27.25 -6.85 -6.90
N LEU A 558 -28.01 -7.93 -6.72
CA LEU A 558 -29.21 -8.21 -7.51
C LEU A 558 -30.34 -7.19 -7.28
N GLU A 559 -30.46 -6.67 -6.06
CA GLU A 559 -31.46 -5.66 -5.70
C GLU A 559 -31.28 -4.30 -6.39
N LYS A 560 -30.11 -4.05 -6.98
CA LYS A 560 -29.83 -2.82 -7.75
C LYS A 560 -30.49 -2.84 -9.13
N ILE A 561 -31.24 -3.88 -9.46
CA ILE A 561 -31.84 -4.10 -10.78
C ILE A 561 -33.33 -4.35 -10.62
N ASP A 562 -34.12 -3.69 -11.47
CA ASP A 562 -35.56 -3.88 -11.54
C ASP A 562 -35.88 -5.21 -12.24
N LEU A 563 -36.19 -6.24 -11.43
CA LEU A 563 -36.60 -7.55 -11.92
C LEU A 563 -38.04 -7.51 -12.46
N SER A 564 -38.27 -8.11 -13.63
CA SER A 564 -39.61 -8.43 -14.10
C SER A 564 -40.25 -9.52 -13.22
N ALA A 565 -41.58 -9.68 -13.31
CA ALA A 565 -42.29 -10.72 -12.55
C ALA A 565 -41.76 -12.14 -12.88
N GLU A 566 -41.49 -12.41 -14.16
CA GLU A 566 -40.96 -13.69 -14.64
C GLU A 566 -39.54 -13.96 -14.08
N GLU A 567 -38.66 -12.96 -14.13
CA GLU A 567 -37.32 -13.07 -13.54
C GLU A 567 -37.40 -13.25 -12.02
N SER A 568 -38.30 -12.53 -11.34
CA SER A 568 -38.47 -12.67 -9.88
C SER A 568 -38.93 -14.07 -9.49
N GLU A 569 -39.86 -14.67 -10.23
CA GLU A 569 -40.32 -16.05 -10.00
C GLU A 569 -39.18 -17.07 -10.24
N GLU A 570 -38.41 -16.89 -11.31
CA GLU A 570 -37.27 -17.76 -11.63
C GLU A 570 -36.15 -17.66 -10.57
N ILE A 571 -35.84 -16.45 -10.10
CA ILE A 571 -34.89 -16.23 -9.01
C ILE A 571 -35.40 -16.88 -7.71
N ALA A 572 -36.69 -16.79 -7.41
CA ALA A 572 -37.27 -17.46 -6.25
C ALA A 572 -37.13 -18.99 -6.33
N ARG A 573 -37.27 -19.57 -7.53
CA ARG A 573 -37.02 -20.99 -7.77
C ARG A 573 -35.55 -21.35 -7.51
N ILE A 574 -34.62 -20.56 -8.03
CA ILE A 574 -33.17 -20.75 -7.79
C ILE A 574 -32.83 -20.70 -6.30
N LEU A 575 -33.40 -19.73 -5.55
CA LEU A 575 -33.20 -19.62 -4.10
C LEU A 575 -33.66 -20.89 -3.38
N ASN A 576 -34.85 -21.39 -3.71
CA ASN A 576 -35.37 -22.61 -3.10
C ASN A 576 -34.52 -23.85 -3.42
N GLU A 577 -33.98 -23.94 -4.64
CA GLU A 577 -33.20 -25.11 -5.09
C GLU A 577 -31.75 -25.10 -4.61
N ARG A 578 -31.10 -23.93 -4.53
CA ARG A 578 -29.63 -23.83 -4.43
C ARG A 578 -29.12 -23.16 -3.15
N THR A 579 -29.92 -22.35 -2.47
CA THR A 579 -29.44 -21.58 -1.29
C THR A 579 -28.99 -22.50 -0.16
N ALA A 580 -29.68 -23.62 0.09
CA ALA A 580 -29.32 -24.52 1.19
C ALA A 580 -27.90 -25.09 1.04
N GLY A 581 -27.53 -25.56 -0.16
CA GLY A 581 -26.19 -26.09 -0.43
C GLY A 581 -25.11 -25.01 -0.38
N LEU A 582 -25.41 -23.81 -0.91
CA LEU A 582 -24.51 -22.66 -0.85
C LEU A 582 -24.20 -22.26 0.60
N LEU A 583 -25.23 -22.14 1.44
CA LEU A 583 -25.07 -21.75 2.84
C LEU A 583 -24.33 -22.82 3.65
N GLU A 584 -24.60 -24.11 3.40
CA GLU A 584 -23.91 -25.20 4.10
C GLU A 584 -22.42 -25.22 3.80
N ASN A 585 -22.04 -25.13 2.53
CA ASN A 585 -20.63 -25.08 2.14
C ASN A 585 -19.94 -23.82 2.70
N GLY A 586 -20.66 -22.70 2.77
CA GLY A 586 -20.15 -21.49 3.41
C GLY A 586 -19.95 -21.62 4.93
N ARG A 587 -20.85 -22.30 5.65
CA ARG A 587 -20.66 -22.60 7.08
C ARG A 587 -19.43 -23.45 7.30
N GLN A 588 -19.26 -24.52 6.52
CA GLN A 588 -18.07 -25.38 6.59
C GLN A 588 -16.79 -24.59 6.34
N ALA A 589 -16.78 -23.72 5.33
CA ALA A 589 -15.65 -22.86 5.01
C ALA A 589 -15.32 -21.88 6.17
N ARG A 590 -16.33 -21.25 6.77
CA ARG A 590 -16.18 -20.37 7.94
C ARG A 590 -15.63 -21.12 9.15
N ASP A 591 -16.15 -22.31 9.45
CA ASP A 591 -15.73 -23.08 10.61
C ASP A 591 -14.27 -23.54 10.47
N VAL A 592 -13.88 -24.01 9.27
CA VAL A 592 -12.46 -24.29 8.95
C VAL A 592 -11.61 -23.04 9.10
N ARG A 593 -12.12 -21.87 8.70
CA ARG A 593 -11.43 -20.59 8.86
C ARG A 593 -11.19 -20.23 10.33
N MET A 594 -12.18 -20.40 11.21
CA MET A 594 -12.01 -20.17 12.65
C MET A 594 -10.87 -21.04 13.23
N ASP A 595 -10.83 -22.32 12.86
CA ASP A 595 -9.77 -23.25 13.28
C ASP A 595 -8.38 -22.81 12.78
N VAL A 596 -8.32 -22.31 11.55
CA VAL A 596 -7.09 -21.84 10.91
C VAL A 596 -6.57 -20.57 11.60
N GLU A 597 -7.43 -19.61 11.92
CA GLU A 597 -7.00 -18.43 12.66
C GLU A 597 -6.52 -18.78 14.07
N PHE A 598 -7.22 -19.68 14.76
CA PHE A 598 -6.80 -20.20 16.06
C PHE A 598 -5.39 -20.79 15.99
N GLU A 599 -5.12 -21.67 15.04
CA GLU A 599 -3.81 -22.29 14.87
C GLU A 599 -2.70 -21.29 14.49
N ASN A 600 -3.03 -20.25 13.70
CA ASN A 600 -2.09 -19.17 13.39
C ASN A 600 -1.70 -18.39 14.65
N HIS A 601 -2.69 -18.00 15.47
CA HIS A 601 -2.44 -17.35 16.75
C HIS A 601 -1.63 -18.22 17.71
N ARG A 602 -1.94 -19.53 17.77
CA ARG A 602 -1.19 -20.51 18.58
C ARG A 602 0.27 -20.60 18.16
N LEU A 603 0.55 -20.67 16.85
CA LEU A 603 1.92 -20.69 16.33
C LEU A 603 2.67 -19.40 16.65
N ASN A 604 2.02 -18.25 16.48
CA ASN A 604 2.62 -16.95 16.75
C ASN A 604 3.03 -16.81 18.22
N ASP A 605 2.19 -17.27 19.15
CA ASP A 605 2.54 -17.35 20.58
C ASP A 605 3.69 -18.31 20.85
N GLU A 606 3.61 -19.55 20.33
CA GLU A 606 4.66 -20.57 20.50
C GLU A 606 6.03 -20.05 20.05
N MET A 607 6.08 -19.42 18.88
CA MET A 607 7.33 -18.93 18.32
C MET A 607 7.81 -17.64 18.96
N SER A 608 6.91 -16.75 19.38
CA SER A 608 7.27 -15.58 20.19
C SER A 608 7.95 -16.01 21.49
N ARG A 609 7.42 -17.04 22.17
CA ARG A 609 8.03 -17.63 23.37
C ARG A 609 9.41 -18.22 23.07
N ARG A 610 9.52 -19.05 22.04
CA ARG A 610 10.80 -19.69 21.69
C ARG A 610 11.86 -18.67 21.26
N ILE A 611 11.49 -17.59 20.57
CA ILE A 611 12.40 -16.51 20.19
C ILE A 611 12.84 -15.73 21.44
N ALA A 612 11.91 -15.39 22.35
CA ALA A 612 12.24 -14.69 23.60
C ALA A 612 13.19 -15.50 24.48
N GLU A 613 13.05 -16.83 24.50
CA GLU A 613 13.93 -17.75 25.21
C GLU A 613 15.25 -18.04 24.47
N SER A 614 15.47 -17.46 23.28
CA SER A 614 16.60 -17.77 22.39
C SER A 614 16.68 -19.25 21.95
N ASN A 615 15.56 -19.97 22.03
CA ASN A 615 15.36 -21.36 21.62
C ASN A 615 14.86 -21.51 20.18
N ALA A 616 14.61 -20.39 19.50
CA ALA A 616 14.27 -20.32 18.09
C ALA A 616 14.78 -19.03 17.46
N THR A 617 14.99 -19.08 16.15
CA THR A 617 15.33 -17.96 15.30
C THR A 617 14.11 -17.53 14.46
N SER A 618 14.21 -16.39 13.78
CA SER A 618 13.21 -15.99 12.78
C SER A 618 13.10 -17.00 11.62
N ALA A 619 14.15 -17.78 11.34
CA ALA A 619 14.13 -18.83 10.33
C ALA A 619 13.28 -20.03 10.78
N ASP A 620 13.37 -20.42 12.05
CA ASP A 620 12.51 -21.46 12.63
C ASP A 620 11.04 -21.03 12.58
N TYR A 621 10.77 -19.73 12.81
CA TYR A 621 9.43 -19.16 12.65
C TYR A 621 8.95 -19.28 11.20
N GLY A 622 9.79 -18.91 10.24
CA GLY A 622 9.46 -19.05 8.81
C GLY A 622 9.17 -20.50 8.39
N LEU A 623 9.93 -21.47 8.90
CA LEU A 623 9.71 -22.90 8.62
C LEU A 623 8.41 -23.42 9.26
N ALA A 624 8.17 -23.10 10.52
CA ALA A 624 6.96 -23.50 11.23
C ALA A 624 5.71 -22.84 10.62
N PHE A 625 5.83 -21.57 10.22
CA PHE A 625 4.78 -20.85 9.49
C PHE A 625 4.52 -21.47 8.13
N ARG A 626 5.55 -21.86 7.38
CA ARG A 626 5.39 -22.56 6.09
C ARG A 626 4.66 -23.90 6.25
N ASP A 627 5.05 -24.72 7.24
CA ASP A 627 4.38 -25.99 7.52
C ASP A 627 2.90 -25.76 7.88
N LEU A 628 2.64 -24.76 8.72
CA LEU A 628 1.30 -24.37 9.07
C LEU A 628 0.50 -23.90 7.85
N SER A 629 1.06 -23.00 7.03
CA SER A 629 0.46 -22.54 5.78
C SER A 629 0.15 -23.69 4.83
N GLN A 630 1.00 -24.72 4.73
CA GLN A 630 0.73 -25.90 3.90
C GLN A 630 -0.42 -26.74 4.44
N ARG A 631 -0.47 -26.98 5.75
CA ARG A 631 -1.59 -27.70 6.38
C ARG A 631 -2.90 -26.95 6.25
N MET A 632 -2.84 -25.63 6.45
CA MET A 632 -3.99 -24.74 6.28
C MET A 632 -4.43 -24.64 4.83
N ALA A 633 -3.50 -24.58 3.87
CA ALA A 633 -3.82 -24.60 2.45
C ALA A 633 -4.62 -25.84 2.05
N ALA A 634 -4.28 -26.99 2.62
CA ALA A 634 -5.00 -28.23 2.35
C ALA A 634 -6.44 -28.19 2.91
N SER A 635 -6.62 -27.87 4.19
CA SER A 635 -7.95 -27.90 4.82
C SER A 635 -8.82 -26.70 4.44
N HIS A 636 -8.29 -25.48 4.56
CA HIS A 636 -8.99 -24.25 4.20
C HIS A 636 -9.18 -24.13 2.69
N GLY A 637 -8.18 -24.53 1.90
CA GLY A 637 -8.26 -24.45 0.44
C GLY A 637 -9.33 -25.35 -0.15
N GLU A 638 -9.59 -26.52 0.44
CA GLU A 638 -10.68 -27.40 0.01
C GLU A 638 -12.06 -26.82 0.38
N GLY A 639 -12.29 -26.46 1.64
CA GLY A 639 -13.57 -25.89 2.08
C GLY A 639 -13.93 -24.58 1.38
N MET A 640 -12.96 -23.67 1.20
CA MET A 640 -13.19 -22.43 0.44
C MET A 640 -13.47 -22.71 -1.04
N ARG A 641 -12.80 -23.71 -1.64
CA ARG A 641 -13.05 -24.07 -3.05
C ARG A 641 -14.46 -24.61 -3.25
N GLU A 642 -14.91 -25.51 -2.41
CA GLU A 642 -16.29 -26.06 -2.48
C GLU A 642 -17.33 -24.95 -2.34
N TRP A 643 -17.11 -24.00 -1.42
CA TRP A 643 -17.98 -22.85 -1.27
C TRP A 643 -17.94 -21.94 -2.51
N PHE A 644 -16.76 -21.64 -3.06
CA PHE A 644 -16.61 -20.80 -4.24
C PHE A 644 -17.22 -21.44 -5.50
N ASP A 645 -17.08 -22.75 -5.67
CA ASP A 645 -17.72 -23.48 -6.77
C ASP A 645 -19.25 -23.40 -6.65
N SER A 646 -19.77 -23.49 -5.42
CA SER A 646 -21.21 -23.35 -5.14
C SER A 646 -21.72 -21.94 -5.38
N GLU A 647 -20.95 -20.93 -4.95
CA GLU A 647 -21.25 -19.51 -5.19
C GLU A 647 -21.23 -19.19 -6.68
N SER A 648 -20.22 -19.66 -7.41
CA SER A 648 -20.10 -19.47 -8.86
C SER A 648 -21.27 -20.13 -9.60
N SER A 649 -21.62 -21.37 -9.22
CA SER A 649 -22.80 -22.06 -9.77
C SER A 649 -24.10 -21.33 -9.47
N PHE A 650 -24.20 -20.68 -8.31
CA PHE A 650 -25.35 -19.89 -7.91
C PHE A 650 -25.45 -18.56 -8.70
N ILE A 651 -24.33 -17.86 -8.88
CA ILE A 651 -24.22 -16.67 -9.73
C ILE A 651 -24.63 -16.98 -11.17
N ASP A 652 -24.11 -18.07 -11.75
CA ASP A 652 -24.41 -18.45 -13.13
C ASP A 652 -25.88 -18.84 -13.33
N ALA A 653 -26.51 -19.43 -12.31
CA ALA A 653 -27.96 -19.67 -12.33
C ALA A 653 -28.74 -18.35 -12.38
N ILE A 654 -28.37 -17.37 -11.54
CA ILE A 654 -28.98 -16.03 -11.55
C ILE A 654 -28.78 -15.35 -12.89
N ARG A 655 -27.57 -15.35 -13.45
CA ARG A 655 -27.28 -14.78 -14.78
C ARG A 655 -28.15 -15.38 -15.87
N THR A 656 -28.37 -16.69 -15.81
CA THR A 656 -29.21 -17.42 -16.79
C THR A 656 -30.69 -17.06 -16.64
N ALA A 657 -31.16 -16.83 -15.42
CA ALA A 657 -32.53 -16.43 -15.12
C ALA A 657 -32.87 -15.01 -15.60
N LEU A 658 -31.87 -14.12 -15.63
CA LEU A 658 -32.06 -12.75 -16.09
C LEU A 658 -32.25 -12.66 -17.60
N GLY A 659 -33.17 -11.80 -18.01
CA GLY A 659 -33.47 -11.48 -19.40
C GLY A 659 -32.41 -10.61 -20.06
N GLU A 660 -32.55 -10.39 -21.37
CA GLU A 660 -31.56 -9.70 -22.22
C GLU A 660 -31.19 -8.29 -21.72
N LYS A 661 -32.15 -7.57 -21.09
CA LYS A 661 -31.92 -6.24 -20.52
C LYS A 661 -31.14 -6.29 -19.20
N ASN A 662 -31.55 -7.16 -18.28
CA ASN A 662 -31.08 -7.16 -16.89
C ASN A 662 -29.78 -7.96 -16.70
N ARG A 663 -29.52 -8.97 -17.55
CA ARG A 663 -28.29 -9.75 -17.50
C ARG A 663 -27.01 -8.90 -17.63
N PRO A 664 -26.83 -8.06 -18.67
CA PRO A 664 -25.61 -7.26 -18.78
C PRO A 664 -25.47 -6.22 -17.65
N LEU A 665 -26.60 -5.70 -17.13
CA LEU A 665 -26.59 -4.80 -15.96
C LEU A 665 -26.08 -5.52 -14.71
N PHE A 666 -26.58 -6.73 -14.45
CA PHE A 666 -26.12 -7.56 -13.33
C PHE A 666 -24.65 -7.95 -13.47
N GLU A 667 -24.21 -8.32 -14.67
CA GLU A 667 -22.82 -8.65 -14.91
C GLU A 667 -21.89 -7.46 -14.62
N ASP A 668 -22.25 -6.25 -15.06
CA ASP A 668 -21.46 -5.05 -14.76
C ASP A 668 -21.46 -4.72 -13.25
N ILE A 669 -22.63 -4.70 -12.61
CA ILE A 669 -22.77 -4.45 -11.16
C ILE A 669 -21.95 -5.47 -10.36
N TRP A 670 -22.13 -6.77 -10.64
CA TRP A 670 -21.40 -7.83 -9.98
C TRP A 670 -19.90 -7.73 -10.22
N LYS A 671 -19.46 -7.46 -11.45
CA LYS A 671 -18.03 -7.33 -11.79
C LYS A 671 -17.38 -6.17 -11.03
N ARG A 672 -18.05 -5.03 -10.93
CA ARG A 672 -17.60 -3.84 -10.17
C ARG A 672 -17.55 -4.12 -8.68
N ALA A 673 -18.62 -4.69 -8.12
CA ALA A 673 -18.73 -5.00 -6.69
C ALA A 673 -17.73 -6.08 -6.26
N SER A 674 -17.51 -7.08 -7.12
CA SER A 674 -16.56 -8.16 -6.85
C SER A 674 -15.11 -7.74 -7.05
N ASN A 675 -14.82 -6.63 -7.71
CA ASN A 675 -13.45 -6.15 -7.94
C ASN A 675 -13.28 -4.68 -7.54
N PRO A 676 -13.51 -4.31 -6.27
CA PRO A 676 -13.51 -2.91 -5.85
C PRO A 676 -12.14 -2.23 -6.09
N MET A 677 -11.02 -2.94 -5.97
CA MET A 677 -9.69 -2.38 -6.31
C MET A 677 -9.52 -2.03 -7.80
N VAL A 678 -10.26 -2.72 -8.67
CA VAL A 678 -10.21 -2.51 -10.11
C VAL A 678 -11.13 -1.37 -10.52
N TYR A 679 -12.26 -1.19 -9.84
CA TYR A 679 -13.29 -0.24 -10.26
C TYR A 679 -13.43 0.99 -9.35
N ARG A 680 -12.87 0.99 -8.14
CA ARG A 680 -12.81 2.16 -7.25
C ARG A 680 -11.40 2.76 -7.29
N THR A 681 -11.23 3.82 -8.07
CA THR A 681 -10.01 4.62 -8.07
C THR A 681 -10.27 5.94 -7.36
N GLY A 682 -9.35 6.39 -6.52
CA GLY A 682 -9.50 7.67 -5.81
C GLY A 682 -9.57 8.88 -6.75
N ASN A 683 -9.03 8.74 -7.97
CA ASN A 683 -8.95 9.77 -9.01
C ASN A 683 -9.58 9.26 -10.32
N ASP A 684 -10.85 8.82 -10.28
CA ASP A 684 -11.57 8.39 -11.50
C ASP A 684 -11.78 9.58 -12.45
N ALA A 685 -11.07 9.54 -13.59
CA ALA A 685 -11.16 10.58 -14.61
C ALA A 685 -12.56 10.66 -15.23
N GLY A 686 -13.26 9.53 -15.36
CA GLY A 686 -14.60 9.46 -15.94
C GLY A 686 -15.59 10.30 -15.15
N VAL A 687 -15.58 10.19 -13.82
CA VAL A 687 -16.43 10.99 -12.92
C VAL A 687 -16.18 12.49 -13.08
N LEU A 688 -14.92 12.90 -13.21
CA LEU A 688 -14.56 14.31 -13.36
C LEU A 688 -14.95 14.84 -14.74
N ILE A 689 -14.83 14.03 -15.80
CA ILE A 689 -15.28 14.40 -17.15
C ILE A 689 -16.80 14.53 -17.21
N ASP A 690 -17.54 13.59 -16.62
CA ASP A 690 -19.00 13.64 -16.55
C ASP A 690 -19.47 14.91 -15.83
N ARG A 691 -18.88 15.23 -14.68
CA ARG A 691 -19.16 16.49 -13.95
C ARG A 691 -18.75 17.74 -14.74
N ALA A 692 -17.71 17.67 -15.56
CA ALA A 692 -17.32 18.79 -16.42
C ALA A 692 -18.31 19.02 -17.55
N LEU A 693 -18.88 17.97 -18.14
CA LEU A 693 -19.92 18.06 -19.16
C LEU A 693 -21.23 18.66 -18.64
N GLU A 694 -21.45 18.69 -17.33
CA GLU A 694 -22.58 19.34 -16.66
C GLU A 694 -22.40 20.85 -16.45
N LEU A 695 -21.25 21.43 -16.81
CA LEU A 695 -21.02 22.87 -16.66
C LEU A 695 -21.85 23.69 -17.67
N ASP A 696 -22.69 24.58 -17.16
CA ASP A 696 -23.55 25.46 -17.97
C ASP A 696 -22.79 26.45 -18.88
N ASP A 697 -21.50 26.69 -18.63
CA ASP A 697 -20.67 27.68 -19.33
C ASP A 697 -19.67 27.07 -20.34
N LEU A 698 -19.81 25.78 -20.68
CA LEU A 698 -19.06 25.16 -21.78
C LEU A 698 -19.46 25.77 -23.13
N THR A 699 -18.48 25.98 -24.00
CA THR A 699 -18.76 26.23 -25.42
C THR A 699 -19.08 24.93 -26.14
N ASP A 700 -19.79 25.01 -27.26
CA ASP A 700 -20.10 23.85 -28.11
C ASP A 700 -18.83 23.05 -28.47
N ASP A 701 -17.74 23.74 -28.81
CA ASP A 701 -16.44 23.09 -29.11
C ASP A 701 -15.86 22.35 -27.90
N GLN A 702 -15.97 22.92 -26.69
CA GLN A 702 -15.50 22.25 -25.46
C GLN A 702 -16.37 21.04 -25.16
N PHE A 703 -17.69 21.16 -25.32
CA PHE A 703 -18.62 20.06 -25.09
C PHE A 703 -18.35 18.87 -26.03
N VAL A 704 -18.14 19.13 -27.31
CA VAL A 704 -17.80 18.10 -28.30
C VAL A 704 -16.45 17.45 -27.97
N ALA A 705 -15.43 18.26 -27.66
CA ALA A 705 -14.11 17.75 -27.30
C ALA A 705 -14.13 16.89 -26.02
N LEU A 706 -14.81 17.34 -24.96
CA LEU A 706 -14.94 16.61 -23.70
C LEU A 706 -15.78 15.34 -23.85
N SER A 707 -16.80 15.35 -24.71
CA SER A 707 -17.58 14.15 -25.02
C SER A 707 -16.71 13.09 -25.69
N GLN A 708 -15.84 13.49 -26.64
CA GLN A 708 -14.88 12.58 -27.25
C GLN A 708 -13.90 12.01 -26.22
N VAL A 709 -13.35 12.86 -25.34
CA VAL A 709 -12.45 12.41 -24.27
C VAL A 709 -13.12 11.39 -23.36
N ARG A 710 -14.39 11.61 -23.01
CA ARG A 710 -15.17 10.67 -22.20
C ARG A 710 -15.32 9.32 -22.90
N ASP A 711 -15.70 9.33 -24.17
CA ASP A 711 -16.01 8.10 -24.91
C ASP A 711 -14.73 7.28 -25.15
N ASP A 712 -13.61 7.96 -25.47
CA ASP A 712 -12.27 7.34 -25.57
C ASP A 712 -11.85 6.73 -24.22
N HIS A 713 -11.95 7.52 -23.13
CA HIS A 713 -11.56 7.09 -21.79
C HIS A 713 -12.36 5.88 -21.33
N ARG A 714 -13.70 5.92 -21.44
CA ARG A 714 -14.57 4.80 -21.03
C ARG A 714 -14.24 3.52 -21.79
N SER A 715 -14.01 3.61 -23.10
CA SER A 715 -13.64 2.45 -23.93
C SER A 715 -12.34 1.80 -23.44
N ASP A 716 -11.28 2.60 -23.27
CA ASP A 716 -9.97 2.10 -22.82
C ASP A 716 -10.02 1.60 -21.37
N TRP A 717 -10.72 2.33 -20.50
CA TRP A 717 -10.83 2.03 -19.07
C TRP A 717 -11.64 0.76 -18.80
N ASP A 718 -12.76 0.55 -19.51
CA ASP A 718 -13.56 -0.68 -19.36
C ASP A 718 -12.80 -1.91 -19.88
N ALA A 719 -12.04 -1.77 -20.96
CA ALA A 719 -11.19 -2.82 -21.52
C ALA A 719 -10.09 -3.23 -20.51
N ILE A 720 -9.29 -2.28 -20.03
CA ILE A 720 -8.20 -2.57 -19.09
C ILE A 720 -8.73 -3.08 -17.74
N SER A 721 -9.83 -2.50 -17.24
CA SER A 721 -10.47 -2.96 -16.00
C SER A 721 -11.05 -4.36 -16.15
N GLY A 722 -11.53 -4.73 -17.34
CA GLY A 722 -11.93 -6.10 -17.63
C GLY A 722 -10.79 -7.10 -17.56
N GLU A 723 -9.63 -6.78 -18.14
CA GLU A 723 -8.43 -7.61 -18.03
C GLU A 723 -7.93 -7.70 -16.59
N MET A 724 -7.90 -6.57 -15.87
CA MET A 724 -7.52 -6.52 -14.46
C MET A 724 -8.42 -7.39 -13.58
N ALA A 725 -9.75 -7.33 -13.79
CA ALA A 725 -10.70 -8.14 -13.06
C ALA A 725 -10.46 -9.65 -13.29
N SER A 726 -10.18 -10.05 -14.53
CA SER A 726 -9.82 -11.44 -14.88
C SER A 726 -8.52 -11.89 -14.19
N VAL A 727 -7.48 -11.06 -14.21
CA VAL A 727 -6.22 -11.35 -13.51
C VAL A 727 -6.43 -11.41 -11.99
N ASN A 728 -7.23 -10.52 -11.43
CA ASN A 728 -7.57 -10.52 -10.01
C ASN A 728 -8.35 -11.78 -9.60
N GLU A 729 -9.26 -12.26 -10.45
CA GLU A 729 -9.98 -13.51 -10.26
C GLU A 729 -9.02 -14.71 -10.26
N MET A 730 -8.10 -14.78 -11.22
CA MET A 730 -7.04 -15.79 -11.22
C MET A 730 -6.19 -15.71 -9.94
N LEU A 731 -5.78 -14.50 -9.52
CA LEU A 731 -5.04 -14.26 -8.28
C LEU A 731 -5.80 -14.72 -7.03
N ARG A 732 -7.14 -14.72 -7.03
CA ARG A 732 -7.96 -15.24 -5.92
C ARG A 732 -7.93 -16.76 -5.84
N GLY A 733 -7.78 -17.45 -6.97
CA GLY A 733 -7.65 -18.91 -7.03
C GLY A 733 -6.37 -19.42 -6.37
N PHE A 734 -5.33 -18.59 -6.27
CA PHE A 734 -4.11 -18.90 -5.52
C PHE A 734 -4.36 -18.77 -4.02
N GLY A 735 -4.83 -19.87 -3.40
CA GLY A 735 -4.87 -20.03 -1.94
C GLY A 735 -3.48 -19.96 -1.29
N ALA A 736 -3.36 -20.33 -0.01
CA ALA A 736 -2.04 -20.47 0.63
C ALA A 736 -1.16 -21.42 -0.23
N LEU A 737 -0.12 -20.86 -0.83
CA LEU A 737 0.61 -21.47 -1.94
C LEU A 737 1.29 -22.79 -1.49
N SER A 738 0.92 -23.92 -2.10
CA SER A 738 1.38 -25.25 -1.68
C SER A 738 2.68 -25.72 -2.34
N ASP A 739 2.97 -25.27 -3.56
CA ASP A 739 4.15 -25.65 -4.35
C ASP A 739 4.79 -24.46 -5.10
N GLU A 740 6.00 -24.70 -5.61
CA GLU A 740 6.85 -23.70 -6.27
C GLU A 740 6.26 -23.21 -7.60
N ASP A 741 5.63 -24.11 -8.37
CA ASP A 741 4.97 -23.78 -9.65
C ASP A 741 3.76 -22.84 -9.44
N SER A 742 2.99 -23.08 -8.38
CA SER A 742 1.87 -22.23 -7.98
C SER A 742 2.34 -20.85 -7.51
N PHE A 743 3.47 -20.80 -6.78
CA PHE A 743 4.07 -19.52 -6.37
C PHE A 743 4.54 -18.71 -7.59
N GLU A 744 5.16 -19.37 -8.57
CA GLU A 744 5.61 -18.70 -9.79
C GLU A 744 4.42 -18.17 -10.61
N SER A 745 3.39 -18.98 -10.79
CA SER A 745 2.16 -18.57 -11.50
C SER A 745 1.50 -17.37 -10.81
N TRP A 746 1.43 -17.38 -9.47
CA TRP A 746 0.96 -16.25 -8.69
C TRP A 746 1.81 -15.00 -8.92
N ARG A 747 3.15 -15.13 -8.91
CA ARG A 747 4.09 -14.03 -9.14
C ARG A 747 3.90 -13.38 -10.52
N VAL A 748 3.73 -14.18 -11.57
CA VAL A 748 3.47 -13.71 -12.94
C VAL A 748 2.15 -12.94 -13.01
N LEU A 749 1.10 -13.45 -12.35
CA LEU A 749 -0.19 -12.76 -12.30
C LEU A 749 -0.12 -11.45 -11.51
N GLU A 750 0.62 -11.41 -10.40
CA GLU A 750 0.78 -10.20 -9.58
C GLU A 750 1.52 -9.10 -10.36
N GLN A 751 2.54 -9.47 -11.13
CA GLN A 751 3.22 -8.56 -12.06
C GLN A 751 2.30 -8.10 -13.19
N THR A 752 1.50 -9.01 -13.75
CA THR A 752 0.52 -8.68 -14.79
C THR A 752 -0.51 -7.71 -14.25
N PHE A 753 -1.02 -7.92 -13.04
CA PHE A 753 -1.96 -7.02 -12.38
C PHE A 753 -1.34 -5.64 -12.14
N SER A 754 -0.10 -5.59 -11.63
CA SER A 754 0.62 -4.33 -11.39
C SER A 754 0.86 -3.54 -12.70
N ARG A 755 1.15 -4.25 -13.80
CA ARG A 755 1.26 -3.66 -15.14
C ARG A 755 -0.06 -3.05 -15.60
N LEU A 756 -1.15 -3.82 -15.53
CA LEU A 756 -2.47 -3.33 -15.92
C LEU A 756 -2.94 -2.17 -15.04
N GLU A 757 -2.59 -2.19 -13.74
CA GLU A 757 -2.84 -1.07 -12.82
C GLU A 757 -2.11 0.19 -13.26
N PHE A 758 -0.84 0.07 -13.67
CA PHE A 758 -0.08 1.17 -14.25
C PHE A 758 -0.74 1.69 -15.53
N GLU A 759 -1.06 0.81 -16.49
CA GLU A 759 -1.72 1.18 -17.75
C GLU A 759 -3.06 1.90 -17.53
N ARG A 760 -3.89 1.43 -16.57
CA ARG A 760 -5.14 2.09 -16.17
C ARG A 760 -4.88 3.51 -15.63
N ARG A 761 -3.87 3.69 -14.77
CA ARG A 761 -3.51 5.04 -14.27
C ARG A 761 -3.03 5.95 -15.39
N GLU A 762 -2.34 5.43 -16.41
CA GLU A 762 -1.94 6.22 -17.57
C GLU A 762 -3.16 6.67 -18.40
N ILE A 763 -4.17 5.80 -18.56
CA ILE A 763 -5.46 6.14 -19.19
C ILE A 763 -6.17 7.26 -18.43
N ASP A 764 -6.29 7.15 -17.10
CA ASP A 764 -6.89 8.19 -16.27
C ASP A 764 -6.11 9.52 -16.39
N MET A 765 -4.78 9.48 -16.28
CA MET A 765 -3.94 10.67 -16.36
C MET A 765 -4.05 11.38 -17.72
N ARG A 766 -4.06 10.64 -18.82
CA ARG A 766 -4.28 11.18 -20.17
C ARG A 766 -5.63 11.90 -20.24
N ALA A 767 -6.68 11.28 -19.74
CA ALA A 767 -8.03 11.84 -19.76
C ALA A 767 -8.13 13.11 -18.89
N LEU A 768 -7.53 13.12 -17.70
CA LEU A 768 -7.47 14.29 -16.81
C LEU A 768 -6.68 15.45 -17.40
N ARG A 769 -5.59 15.18 -18.13
CA ARG A 769 -4.84 16.22 -18.84
C ARG A 769 -5.66 16.84 -19.95
N ARG A 770 -6.27 16.01 -20.82
CA ARG A 770 -7.15 16.50 -21.90
C ARG A 770 -8.30 17.33 -21.33
N LEU A 771 -8.89 16.89 -20.22
CA LEU A 771 -9.90 17.66 -19.47
C LEU A 771 -9.35 19.03 -19.03
N SER A 772 -8.19 19.10 -18.38
CA SER A 772 -7.55 20.37 -17.99
C SER A 772 -7.22 21.27 -19.19
N LEU A 773 -6.82 20.72 -20.33
CA LEU A 773 -6.50 21.49 -21.54
C LEU A 773 -7.74 22.13 -22.18
N TYR A 774 -8.88 21.44 -22.18
CA TYR A 774 -10.11 21.94 -22.78
C TYR A 774 -10.89 22.90 -21.88
N LEU A 775 -10.70 22.84 -20.55
CA LEU A 775 -11.34 23.76 -19.61
C LEU A 775 -10.57 25.09 -19.48
N ARG A 776 -11.30 26.21 -19.33
CA ARG A 776 -10.71 27.51 -19.00
C ARG A 776 -10.33 27.58 -17.52
N ASP A 777 -9.41 28.46 -17.14
CA ASP A 777 -8.96 28.66 -15.74
C ASP A 777 -10.11 28.78 -14.74
N VAL A 778 -11.15 29.54 -15.08
CA VAL A 778 -12.33 29.74 -14.21
C VAL A 778 -13.15 28.45 -14.03
N GLN A 779 -13.20 27.60 -15.05
CA GLN A 779 -13.89 26.31 -15.01
C GLN A 779 -13.05 25.29 -14.24
N ARG A 780 -11.73 25.24 -14.48
CA ARG A 780 -10.78 24.36 -13.78
C ARG A 780 -10.82 24.52 -12.26
N LYS A 781 -10.95 25.76 -11.78
CA LYS A 781 -11.08 26.06 -10.35
C LYS A 781 -12.29 25.40 -9.65
N ARG A 782 -13.25 24.86 -10.41
CA ARG A 782 -14.40 24.12 -9.87
C ARG A 782 -14.09 22.64 -9.58
N PHE A 783 -12.92 22.17 -9.98
CA PHE A 783 -12.47 20.78 -9.80
C PHE A 783 -11.18 20.77 -8.98
N PRO A 784 -11.28 20.75 -7.64
CA PRO A 784 -10.10 20.69 -6.77
C PRO A 784 -9.15 19.56 -7.13
N SER A 785 -9.61 18.40 -7.60
CA SER A 785 -8.75 17.30 -8.04
C SER A 785 -7.93 17.62 -9.32
N LEU A 786 -8.47 18.44 -10.23
CA LEU A 786 -7.69 18.99 -11.34
C LEU A 786 -6.75 20.08 -10.85
N LEU A 787 -7.16 20.82 -9.82
CA LEU A 787 -6.28 21.72 -9.13
C LEU A 787 -5.20 20.98 -8.37
N ASP A 788 -5.37 19.81 -7.76
CA ASP A 788 -4.30 19.08 -7.07
C ASP A 788 -3.26 18.57 -8.07
N LEU A 789 -3.72 18.20 -9.28
CA LEU A 789 -2.84 17.99 -10.43
C LEU A 789 -2.08 19.27 -10.83
N GLU A 790 -2.60 20.47 -10.52
CA GLU A 790 -2.07 21.82 -10.82
C GLU A 790 -1.47 22.59 -9.61
N GLU A 791 -1.71 22.22 -8.35
CA GLU A 791 -1.39 22.91 -7.09
C GLU A 791 -0.17 22.25 -6.44
N ALA A 792 0.09 20.97 -6.75
CA ALA A 792 1.46 20.44 -6.82
C ALA A 792 2.38 21.26 -7.78
N SER A 793 1.82 22.22 -8.53
CA SER A 793 2.55 23.18 -9.37
C SER A 793 2.24 24.67 -9.08
N GLY A 794 1.58 25.01 -7.96
CA GLY A 794 1.01 26.35 -7.76
C GLY A 794 1.07 26.94 -6.36
N GLY A 795 1.93 26.43 -5.47
CA GLY A 795 2.37 27.12 -4.26
C GLY A 795 3.75 27.68 -4.49
#